data_AF-A0A2B4R845-F1
#
_entry.id   AF-A0A2B4R845-F1
#
_cell.length_a   1.000
_cell.length_b   1.000
_cell.length_c   1.000
_cell.angle_alpha   90.00
_cell.angle_beta   90.00
_cell.angle_gamma   90.00
#
_symmetry.space_group_name_H-M   'P 1'
#
loop_
_entity.id
_entity.type
_entity.pdbx_description
1 polymer ?
#
loop_
_entity_poly.entity_id
_entity_poly.type
_entity_poly.pdbx_seq_one_letter_code
_entity_poly.pdbx_strand_id
1 'polypeptide(L)'
;MCALETAVDCYLPDKVGHEQILKFYGSPGQSEERKCDDIHHPEICSYQLTKLMQHIVSCDVKVCGSSEIQVASVNPQLGKAVDDWETLPKDNLSYKVQEAVKTNLEKGFTFLFLRCGYIYQALSFPPILEENENAKGRSAINVNIIMLDSVSRPHFYRIMPKATKALPKIKEDSTIMATFLDFELVQSIGQQTFENLRPFFSGVLKDDNEVIASASNKKAPLGVEVLYGAFKKWGYQTLFQEDLCWYDIWGTALTDNERRKVPETNSDYKQRMKEFQEQMTKKMVDHFGITHFSCTVLNRIGRTNHYDSPQKVCLNGQFYSWYFFDYIRKVYTALENNRKAKPLLSYMHFNTGHEMTGTRMINMDAGMAKFLTDMALFPDTLTVIFSDHGHKMTPFSYTEEGRRELFDPVFFMIIPDGVKEKLGRERMGALVTNQKRIFMLYDVHNAFMSLHDSQNKDSSNHLVSGIFSEIPANRTCAHLYMLPLTRCKCEGFDEAIPVKDNADDHIWLAEFAVGYINDAIQKQYMDGNGDAKNKYGYGNCQRLVGKSFEKIIKRFRGEYILTTMDIHVVPPVGLTEDEVYKVSLKQFAKPQQGVFFLSSVRVTMYNKFASCVDKSVDIKLCLCAKEQTTDANKKEIFFQNGIPRKMFGSDTTVRDLDSNCLLFLRRNYGSFSFGLEVANVCPNRTYTFKLTGSMDQRIFSKSLPVGLELFPKTFHFLTSVYKYLSKVNDPLELKASVRVKKDGTNTFTNLGIFSVT
;
A
#
# COMPACT_ATOMS: atom_id res chain seq x y z
N MET A 1 -5.21 13.29 -23.50
CA MET A 1 -5.94 12.75 -24.65
C MET A 1 -5.24 11.46 -25.05
N CYS A 2 -5.86 10.29 -24.85
CA CYS A 2 -5.32 9.01 -25.34
C CYS A 2 -5.63 8.86 -26.85
N ALA A 3 -4.80 8.12 -27.58
CA ALA A 3 -4.95 7.87 -29.02
C ALA A 3 -5.48 6.44 -29.27
N LEU A 4 -6.38 6.30 -30.24
CA LEU A 4 -7.33 5.19 -30.49
C LEU A 4 -6.74 3.91 -31.15
N GLU A 5 -5.45 3.59 -31.01
CA GLU A 5 -4.81 2.52 -31.83
C GLU A 5 -4.37 1.24 -31.09
N THR A 6 -4.85 1.00 -29.87
CA THR A 6 -4.53 -0.22 -29.10
C THR A 6 -5.75 -1.02 -28.71
N ALA A 7 -5.60 -2.34 -28.46
CA ALA A 7 -6.67 -3.26 -28.03
C ALA A 7 -7.28 -2.93 -26.64
N VAL A 8 -6.85 -1.83 -26.04
CA VAL A 8 -7.17 -1.35 -24.71
C VAL A 8 -7.25 0.18 -24.79
N ASP A 9 -8.41 0.74 -24.44
CA ASP A 9 -8.59 2.18 -24.32
C ASP A 9 -8.44 2.64 -22.87
N CYS A 10 -7.90 3.85 -22.67
CA CYS A 10 -7.86 4.51 -21.37
C CYS A 10 -9.29 4.87 -20.97
N TYR A 11 -9.71 4.57 -19.73
CA TYR A 11 -10.95 5.11 -19.21
C TYR A 11 -10.97 6.65 -19.26
N LEU A 12 -12.06 7.22 -19.77
CA LEU A 12 -12.35 8.64 -19.74
C LEU A 12 -13.53 8.93 -18.80
N PRO A 13 -13.45 9.95 -17.93
CA PRO A 13 -14.57 10.30 -17.05
C PRO A 13 -15.84 10.59 -17.85
N ASP A 14 -16.97 10.03 -17.41
CA ASP A 14 -18.28 10.42 -17.95
C ASP A 14 -18.72 11.80 -17.42
N LYS A 15 -19.92 12.27 -17.76
CA LYS A 15 -20.43 13.57 -17.29
C LYS A 15 -20.48 13.66 -15.75
N VAL A 16 -20.88 12.58 -15.09
CA VAL A 16 -20.98 12.52 -13.61
C VAL A 16 -19.58 12.54 -12.99
N GLY A 17 -18.64 11.81 -13.58
CA GLY A 17 -17.22 11.84 -13.19
C GLY A 17 -16.63 13.24 -13.31
N HIS A 18 -16.90 13.96 -14.41
CA HIS A 18 -16.48 15.35 -14.59
C HIS A 18 -17.07 16.28 -13.52
N GLU A 19 -18.37 16.17 -13.21
CA GLU A 19 -19.01 16.95 -12.15
C GLU A 19 -18.39 16.66 -10.77
N GLN A 20 -18.04 15.41 -10.48
CA GLN A 20 -17.31 15.03 -9.27
C GLN A 20 -15.93 15.68 -9.23
N ILE A 21 -15.15 15.59 -10.31
CA ILE A 21 -13.82 16.20 -10.39
C ILE A 21 -13.90 17.72 -10.18
N LEU A 22 -14.82 18.40 -10.88
CA LEU A 22 -15.03 19.85 -10.77
C LEU A 22 -15.40 20.26 -9.35
N LYS A 23 -16.26 19.48 -8.68
CA LYS A 23 -16.68 19.74 -7.30
C LYS A 23 -15.51 19.73 -6.31
N PHE A 24 -14.56 18.81 -6.46
CA PHE A 24 -13.45 18.65 -5.51
C PHE A 24 -12.21 19.46 -5.86
N TYR A 25 -11.94 19.67 -7.14
CA TYR A 25 -10.66 20.25 -7.60
C TYR A 25 -10.82 21.51 -8.46
N GLY A 26 -12.05 21.96 -8.73
CA GLY A 26 -12.30 23.13 -9.57
C GLY A 26 -12.07 22.86 -11.06
N SER A 27 -12.10 23.93 -11.86
CA SER A 27 -11.95 23.83 -13.32
C SER A 27 -10.50 23.50 -13.71
N PRO A 28 -10.29 22.59 -14.69
CA PRO A 28 -8.95 22.30 -15.20
C PRO A 28 -8.23 23.58 -15.65
N GLY A 29 -6.96 23.72 -15.26
CA GLY A 29 -6.12 24.88 -15.65
C GLY A 29 -6.23 26.11 -14.74
N GLN A 30 -7.13 26.13 -13.76
CA GLN A 30 -7.10 27.13 -12.68
C GLN A 30 -6.00 26.75 -11.68
N SER A 31 -4.77 27.20 -11.92
CA SER A 31 -3.66 26.99 -10.98
C SER A 31 -3.76 27.97 -9.82
N GLU A 32 -3.96 27.47 -8.60
CA GLU A 32 -3.76 28.27 -7.39
C GLU A 32 -2.26 28.53 -7.23
N GLU A 33 -1.83 29.80 -7.19
CA GLU A 33 -0.45 30.12 -6.84
C GLU A 33 -0.29 30.12 -5.32
N ARG A 34 0.26 29.02 -4.79
CA ARG A 34 0.59 28.92 -3.37
C ARG A 34 1.99 29.45 -3.09
N LYS A 35 2.11 30.22 -2.02
CA LYS A 35 3.38 30.63 -1.40
C LYS A 35 3.47 30.07 0.01
N CYS A 36 4.69 29.86 0.47
CA CYS A 36 4.94 29.58 1.87
C CYS A 36 4.52 30.76 2.74
N ASP A 37 3.98 30.45 3.92
CA ASP A 37 3.53 31.45 4.87
C ASP A 37 4.71 32.01 5.69
N ASP A 38 5.81 31.25 5.78
CA ASP A 38 7.07 31.69 6.41
C ASP A 38 7.79 32.74 5.55
N ILE A 39 8.40 33.73 6.20
CA ILE A 39 9.23 34.75 5.54
C ILE A 39 10.51 34.09 5.01
N HIS A 40 10.85 34.39 3.76
CA HIS A 40 12.16 33.99 3.21
C HIS A 40 13.25 34.95 3.70
N HIS A 41 14.25 34.41 4.39
CA HIS A 41 15.42 35.16 4.82
C HIS A 41 16.65 34.82 3.95
N PRO A 42 17.58 35.78 3.76
CA PRO A 42 18.87 35.51 3.13
C PRO A 42 19.61 34.35 3.81
N GLU A 43 20.37 33.59 3.03
CA GLU A 43 21.18 32.48 3.55
C GLU A 43 22.34 32.99 4.40
N ILE A 44 22.55 32.37 5.57
CA ILE A 44 23.71 32.63 6.44
C ILE A 44 24.97 32.13 5.75
N CYS A 45 24.90 30.93 5.17
CA CYS A 45 26.00 30.30 4.44
C CYS A 45 25.51 29.66 3.15
N SER A 46 26.31 29.71 2.10
CA SER A 46 26.09 28.97 0.86
C SER A 46 27.12 27.86 0.73
N TYR A 47 26.74 26.79 0.03
CA TYR A 47 27.61 25.66 -0.28
C TYR A 47 27.79 25.53 -1.79
N GLN A 48 29.03 25.33 -2.21
CA GLN A 48 29.38 25.03 -3.59
C GLN A 48 30.37 23.86 -3.65
N LEU A 49 30.18 22.98 -4.64
CA LEU A 49 31.16 21.97 -5.02
C LEU A 49 31.84 22.40 -6.31
N THR A 50 33.17 22.50 -6.30
CA THR A 50 33.93 22.85 -7.51
C THR A 50 34.05 21.67 -8.46
N LYS A 51 34.43 21.93 -9.72
CA LYS A 51 34.76 20.88 -10.70
C LYS A 51 35.93 19.98 -10.25
N LEU A 52 36.78 20.49 -9.36
CA LEU A 52 37.88 19.73 -8.74
C LEU A 52 37.43 18.97 -7.48
N MET A 53 36.13 18.82 -7.27
CA MET A 53 35.53 18.15 -6.10
C MET A 53 35.91 18.79 -4.76
N GLN A 54 36.24 20.09 -4.75
CA GLN A 54 36.50 20.82 -3.52
C GLN A 54 35.19 21.35 -2.95
N HIS A 55 34.94 21.07 -1.68
CA HIS A 55 33.83 21.62 -0.92
C HIS A 55 34.17 23.06 -0.48
N ILE A 56 33.38 24.04 -0.92
CA ILE A 56 33.56 25.45 -0.56
C ILE A 56 32.30 25.92 0.17
N VAL A 57 32.51 26.50 1.36
CA VAL A 57 31.46 27.17 2.13
C VAL A 57 31.77 28.67 2.18
N SER A 58 30.76 29.50 1.90
CA SER A 58 30.86 30.95 2.01
C SER A 58 29.72 31.49 2.86
N CYS A 59 30.05 32.16 3.97
CA CYS A 59 29.09 32.72 4.91
C CYS A 59 29.17 34.25 4.97
N ASP A 60 28.02 34.90 5.15
CA ASP A 60 27.91 36.35 5.36
C ASP A 60 27.38 36.66 6.77
N VAL A 61 28.29 37.07 7.65
CA VAL A 61 27.96 37.44 9.04
C VAL A 61 26.98 38.62 9.12
N LYS A 62 26.89 39.46 8.09
CA LYS A 62 25.99 40.63 8.07
C LYS A 62 24.52 40.21 8.06
N VAL A 63 24.21 39.05 7.49
CA VAL A 63 22.86 38.47 7.45
C VAL A 63 22.29 38.31 8.86
N CYS A 64 23.14 38.01 9.84
CA CYS A 64 22.75 37.80 11.23
C CYS A 64 22.81 39.05 12.11
N GLY A 65 23.32 40.18 11.59
CA GLY A 65 23.49 41.41 12.36
C GLY A 65 24.23 41.20 13.68
N SER A 66 23.63 41.63 14.79
CA SER A 66 24.18 41.44 16.14
C SER A 66 23.93 40.04 16.72
N SER A 67 22.99 39.25 16.18
CA SER A 67 22.64 37.94 16.71
C SER A 67 23.81 36.95 16.67
N GLU A 68 23.83 36.03 17.64
CA GLU A 68 24.73 34.88 17.61
C GLU A 68 24.36 33.93 16.47
N ILE A 69 25.38 33.29 15.91
CA ILE A 69 25.24 32.31 14.83
C ILE A 69 25.47 30.95 15.45
N GLN A 70 24.54 30.03 15.24
CA GLN A 70 24.63 28.69 15.81
C GLN A 70 24.50 27.63 14.71
N VAL A 71 25.19 26.51 14.90
CA VAL A 71 25.11 25.34 14.03
C VAL A 71 24.59 24.14 14.82
N ALA A 72 23.79 23.30 14.17
CA ALA A 72 23.38 22.02 14.72
C ALA A 72 23.51 20.92 13.65
N SER A 73 23.97 19.76 14.08
CA SER A 73 24.26 18.59 13.23
C SER A 73 23.52 17.38 13.78
N VAL A 74 23.36 16.34 12.96
CA VAL A 74 22.75 15.09 13.43
C VAL A 74 23.65 14.41 14.46
N ASN A 75 23.09 14.14 15.64
CA ASN A 75 23.69 13.28 16.65
C ASN A 75 23.61 11.82 16.15
N PRO A 76 24.72 11.16 15.80
CA PRO A 76 24.69 9.83 15.17
C PRO A 76 24.12 8.73 16.07
N GLN A 77 24.15 8.92 17.38
CA GLN A 77 23.59 7.96 18.34
C GLN A 77 22.09 8.13 18.50
N LEU A 78 21.56 9.36 18.39
CA LEU A 78 20.13 9.64 18.60
C LEU A 78 19.33 9.81 17.31
N GLY A 79 19.98 10.09 16.19
CA GLY A 79 19.32 10.40 14.91
C GLY A 79 18.55 11.73 14.93
N LYS A 80 18.91 12.67 15.82
CA LYS A 80 18.28 13.99 15.96
C LYS A 80 19.23 15.10 15.55
N ALA A 81 18.72 16.13 14.88
CA ALA A 81 19.57 17.15 14.26
C ALA A 81 19.68 18.49 15.01
N VAL A 82 18.83 18.76 16.00
CA VAL A 82 18.69 20.12 16.58
C VAL A 82 18.53 20.15 18.10
N ASP A 83 18.92 19.08 18.77
CA ASP A 83 18.96 19.01 20.24
C ASP A 83 20.21 19.75 20.77
N ASP A 84 21.31 19.71 20.01
CA ASP A 84 22.61 20.27 20.39
C ASP A 84 23.01 21.41 19.43
N TRP A 85 22.90 22.65 19.89
CA TRP A 85 23.33 23.85 19.14
C TRP A 85 24.68 24.35 19.64
N GLU A 86 25.63 24.52 18.72
CA GLU A 86 26.95 25.10 18.98
C GLU A 86 26.99 26.54 18.48
N THR A 87 27.36 27.49 19.34
CA THR A 87 27.58 28.88 18.94
C THR A 87 28.91 29.01 18.20
N LEU A 88 28.87 29.56 16.99
CA LEU A 88 30.02 29.76 16.13
C LEU A 88 30.60 31.18 16.28
N PRO A 89 31.94 31.33 16.28
CA PRO A 89 32.57 32.64 16.23
C PRO A 89 32.24 33.31 14.88
N LYS A 90 31.98 34.62 14.92
CA LYS A 90 31.78 35.42 13.70
C LYS A 90 33.07 35.53 12.89
N ASP A 91 34.21 35.60 13.58
CA ASP A 91 35.53 35.52 12.97
C ASP A 91 35.78 34.10 12.46
N ASN A 92 36.11 33.97 11.17
CA ASN A 92 36.30 32.68 10.48
C ASN A 92 35.05 31.78 10.40
N LEU A 93 33.84 32.35 10.38
CA LEU A 93 32.58 31.61 10.27
C LEU A 93 32.57 30.58 9.12
N SER A 94 32.98 30.97 7.91
CA SER A 94 33.02 30.07 6.73
C SER A 94 33.88 28.83 6.98
N TYR A 95 35.04 29.00 7.64
CA TYR A 95 35.93 27.89 7.97
C TYR A 95 35.27 26.95 8.98
N LYS A 96 34.63 27.48 10.03
CA LYS A 96 33.96 26.68 11.05
C LYS A 96 32.78 25.89 10.49
N VAL A 97 31.97 26.50 9.63
CA VAL A 97 30.88 25.78 8.95
C VAL A 97 31.44 24.73 7.99
N GLN A 98 32.57 24.99 7.32
CA GLN A 98 33.24 24.00 6.49
C GLN A 98 33.78 22.80 7.30
N GLU A 99 34.33 23.02 8.50
CA GLU A 99 34.69 21.94 9.43
C GLU A 99 33.45 21.12 9.83
N ALA A 100 32.33 21.79 10.10
CA ALA A 100 31.07 21.12 10.41
C ALA A 100 30.56 20.28 9.22
N VAL A 101 30.62 20.80 7.99
CA VAL A 101 30.28 20.03 6.77
C VAL A 101 31.13 18.76 6.66
N LYS A 102 32.46 18.88 6.81
CA LYS A 102 33.37 17.73 6.77
C LYS A 102 33.02 16.69 7.84
N THR A 103 32.80 17.13 9.08
CA THR A 103 32.42 16.26 10.20
C THR A 103 31.09 15.54 9.95
N ASN A 104 30.10 16.21 9.34
CA ASN A 104 28.82 15.59 9.00
C ASN A 104 28.99 14.52 7.93
N LEU A 105 29.77 14.80 6.88
CA LEU A 105 30.09 13.85 5.82
C LEU A 105 30.77 12.58 6.36
N GLU A 106 31.75 12.73 7.26
CA GLU A 106 32.42 11.60 7.94
C GLU A 106 31.45 10.75 8.78
N LYS A 107 30.39 11.37 9.30
CA LYS A 107 29.32 10.71 10.07
C LYS A 107 28.18 10.17 9.19
N GLY A 108 28.24 10.35 7.87
CA GLY A 108 27.22 9.88 6.93
C GLY A 108 26.00 10.80 6.80
N PHE A 109 26.07 12.06 7.26
CA PHE A 109 24.98 13.03 7.15
C PHE A 109 25.32 14.11 6.12
N THR A 110 24.34 14.48 5.30
CA THR A 110 24.53 15.33 4.11
C THR A 110 23.84 16.69 4.22
N PHE A 111 23.58 17.12 5.45
CA PHE A 111 23.03 18.43 5.76
C PHE A 111 23.39 18.84 7.20
N LEU A 112 23.26 20.13 7.48
CA LEU A 112 23.28 20.71 8.83
C LEU A 112 22.29 21.87 8.92
N PHE A 113 22.00 22.34 10.13
CA PHE A 113 21.18 23.53 10.35
C PHE A 113 22.03 24.68 10.87
N LEU A 114 21.71 25.89 10.42
CA LEU A 114 22.25 27.14 10.92
C LEU A 114 21.09 28.02 11.41
N ARG A 115 21.29 28.78 12.48
CA ARG A 115 20.32 29.78 12.91
C ARG A 115 20.99 31.03 13.46
N CYS A 116 20.31 32.15 13.31
CA CYS A 116 20.63 33.42 13.97
C CYS A 116 19.41 34.33 13.97
N GLY A 117 19.07 34.95 15.10
CA GLY A 117 17.86 35.76 15.23
C GLY A 117 16.61 34.96 14.81
N TYR A 118 15.91 35.43 13.76
CA TYR A 118 14.74 34.75 13.17
C TYR A 118 15.09 33.83 11.98
N ILE A 119 16.35 33.82 11.55
CA ILE A 119 16.81 33.06 10.39
C ILE A 119 17.06 31.62 10.82
N TYR A 120 16.50 30.69 10.06
CA TYR A 120 16.66 29.26 10.26
C TYR A 120 16.93 28.59 8.92
N GLN A 121 18.17 28.19 8.68
CA GLN A 121 18.63 27.68 7.40
C GLN A 121 18.99 26.20 7.50
N ALA A 122 18.56 25.41 6.51
CA ALA A 122 19.14 24.09 6.25
C ALA A 122 20.18 24.21 5.13
N LEU A 123 21.41 23.76 5.41
CA LEU A 123 22.49 23.72 4.44
C LEU A 123 22.73 22.26 4.03
N SER A 124 22.40 21.90 2.80
CA SER A 124 22.59 20.55 2.25
C SER A 124 23.75 20.47 1.25
N PHE A 125 24.43 19.34 1.23
CA PHE A 125 25.62 19.06 0.42
C PHE A 125 25.63 17.59 -0.03
N PRO A 126 26.19 17.25 -1.21
CA PRO A 126 26.23 15.86 -1.70
C PRO A 126 27.07 14.94 -0.78
N PRO A 127 26.77 13.62 -0.72
CA PRO A 127 27.57 12.67 0.05
C PRO A 127 28.98 12.50 -0.54
N ILE A 128 29.87 11.88 0.24
CA ILE A 128 31.13 11.36 -0.29
C ILE A 128 30.78 10.19 -1.21
N LEU A 129 31.01 10.39 -2.51
CA LEU A 129 30.73 9.37 -3.52
C LEU A 129 31.83 8.32 -3.52
N GLU A 130 31.45 7.04 -3.55
CA GLU A 130 32.41 5.96 -3.71
C GLU A 130 33.07 6.03 -5.10
N GLU A 131 34.39 5.86 -5.16
CA GLU A 131 35.14 5.88 -6.42
C GLU A 131 35.57 4.47 -6.88
N ASN A 132 35.80 4.34 -8.18
CA ASN A 132 36.50 3.21 -8.78
C ASN A 132 37.86 3.70 -9.31
N GLU A 133 38.92 3.51 -8.53
CA GLU A 133 40.25 4.05 -8.82
C GLU A 133 40.84 3.55 -10.16
N ASN A 134 40.41 2.37 -10.60
CA ASN A 134 40.89 1.74 -11.84
C ASN A 134 40.04 2.09 -13.08
N ALA A 135 38.95 2.84 -12.93
CA ALA A 135 38.06 3.18 -14.04
C ALA A 135 38.61 4.34 -14.88
N LYS A 136 38.66 4.17 -16.20
CA LYS A 136 38.97 5.24 -17.16
C LYS A 136 37.80 6.21 -17.40
N GLY A 137 36.64 5.95 -16.80
CA GLY A 137 35.41 6.73 -16.89
C GLY A 137 34.19 5.87 -16.53
N ARG A 138 33.03 6.50 -16.31
CA ARG A 138 31.76 5.79 -16.02
C ARG A 138 31.05 5.42 -17.32
N SER A 139 30.79 4.12 -17.52
CA SER A 139 30.03 3.61 -18.68
C SER A 139 28.58 3.26 -18.33
N ALA A 140 28.27 3.07 -17.05
CA ALA A 140 26.93 2.70 -16.58
C ALA A 140 25.94 3.88 -16.61
N ILE A 141 24.65 3.57 -16.56
CA ILE A 141 23.54 4.52 -16.43
C ILE A 141 23.33 4.79 -14.95
N ASN A 142 23.25 6.05 -14.51
CA ASN A 142 22.73 6.35 -13.18
C ASN A 142 21.20 6.25 -13.21
N VAL A 143 20.58 5.76 -12.14
CA VAL A 143 19.14 5.58 -12.06
C VAL A 143 18.58 6.42 -10.93
N ASN A 144 17.74 7.39 -11.27
CA ASN A 144 17.03 8.26 -10.33
C ASN A 144 15.55 7.92 -10.30
N ILE A 145 15.06 7.36 -9.20
CA ILE A 145 13.66 7.00 -9.02
C ILE A 145 12.99 7.99 -8.08
N ILE A 146 11.93 8.63 -8.55
CA ILE A 146 11.05 9.48 -7.75
C ILE A 146 9.69 8.81 -7.63
N MET A 147 9.31 8.45 -6.41
CA MET A 147 8.01 7.88 -6.10
C MET A 147 7.14 8.94 -5.42
N LEU A 148 5.92 9.13 -5.95
CA LEU A 148 4.89 10.01 -5.40
C LEU A 148 3.79 9.15 -4.76
N ASP A 149 3.66 9.15 -3.46
CA ASP A 149 2.61 8.38 -2.77
C ASP A 149 1.24 9.02 -3.02
N SER A 150 0.25 8.18 -3.37
CA SER A 150 -1.15 8.57 -3.48
C SER A 150 -1.44 9.60 -4.59
N VAL A 151 -0.80 9.52 -5.75
CA VAL A 151 -0.98 10.45 -6.87
C VAL A 151 -1.42 9.72 -8.15
N SER A 152 -2.69 9.90 -8.53
CA SER A 152 -3.17 9.36 -9.81
C SER A 152 -2.63 10.18 -10.99
N ARG A 153 -2.54 9.57 -12.17
CA ARG A 153 -2.14 10.26 -13.40
C ARG A 153 -3.07 11.44 -13.72
N PRO A 154 -4.42 11.30 -13.73
CA PRO A 154 -5.30 12.44 -13.98
C PRO A 154 -5.15 13.54 -12.93
N HIS A 155 -4.91 13.17 -11.67
CA HIS A 155 -4.67 14.13 -10.60
C HIS A 155 -3.36 14.90 -10.76
N PHE A 156 -2.27 14.23 -11.13
CA PHE A 156 -0.98 14.86 -11.47
C PHE A 156 -1.19 15.93 -12.54
N TYR A 157 -1.87 15.57 -13.63
CA TYR A 157 -2.16 16.49 -14.74
C TYR A 157 -3.06 17.67 -14.37
N ARG A 158 -3.95 17.47 -13.39
CA ARG A 158 -4.90 18.47 -12.92
C ARG A 158 -4.28 19.47 -11.93
N ILE A 159 -3.47 18.99 -10.99
CA ILE A 159 -2.99 19.76 -9.82
C ILE A 159 -1.57 20.30 -9.98
N MET A 160 -0.78 19.79 -10.94
CA MET A 160 0.59 20.27 -11.20
C MET A 160 0.77 20.82 -12.63
N PRO A 161 0.10 21.92 -12.99
CA PRO A 161 0.15 22.49 -14.33
C PRO A 161 1.54 23.01 -14.75
N LYS A 162 2.40 23.48 -13.83
CA LYS A 162 3.75 23.91 -14.19
C LYS A 162 4.65 22.71 -14.52
N ALA A 163 4.59 21.65 -13.72
CA ALA A 163 5.35 20.42 -13.95
C ALA A 163 4.91 19.74 -15.24
N THR A 164 3.61 19.61 -15.48
CA THR A 164 3.06 18.99 -16.69
C THR A 164 3.40 19.76 -17.96
N LYS A 165 3.48 21.10 -17.90
CA LYS A 165 3.97 21.94 -19.01
C LYS A 165 5.48 21.85 -19.22
N ALA A 166 6.26 21.45 -18.22
CA ALA A 166 7.71 21.29 -18.35
C ALA A 166 8.07 19.99 -19.11
N LEU A 167 7.27 18.94 -18.99
CA LEU A 167 7.50 17.65 -19.64
C LEU A 167 7.60 17.70 -21.18
N PRO A 168 6.63 18.27 -21.93
CA PRO A 168 6.75 18.37 -23.39
C PRO A 168 7.89 19.29 -23.83
N LYS A 169 8.24 20.31 -23.03
CA LYS A 169 9.37 21.20 -23.32
C LYS A 169 10.72 20.49 -23.35
N ILE A 170 10.88 19.40 -22.59
CA ILE A 170 12.09 18.57 -22.65
C ILE A 170 12.32 18.02 -24.07
N LYS A 171 11.24 17.70 -24.79
CA LYS A 171 11.30 17.20 -26.17
C LYS A 171 11.36 18.33 -27.21
N GLU A 172 10.72 19.46 -26.94
CA GLU A 172 10.61 20.58 -27.88
C GLU A 172 11.85 21.49 -27.88
N ASP A 173 12.53 21.63 -26.75
CA ASP A 173 13.71 22.47 -26.62
C ASP A 173 14.95 21.76 -27.18
N SER A 174 15.40 22.21 -28.35
CA SER A 174 16.59 21.69 -29.03
C SER A 174 17.90 21.84 -28.23
N THR A 175 17.92 22.57 -27.12
CA THR A 175 19.09 22.66 -26.23
C THR A 175 19.12 21.54 -25.19
N ILE A 176 18.00 20.84 -24.99
CA ILE A 176 17.87 19.72 -24.06
C ILE A 176 17.97 18.41 -24.85
N MET A 177 19.10 17.70 -24.69
CA MET A 177 19.35 16.41 -25.35
C MET A 177 18.73 15.27 -24.54
N ALA A 178 17.39 15.23 -24.49
CA ALA A 178 16.66 14.19 -23.76
C ALA A 178 15.32 13.83 -24.41
N THR A 179 14.89 12.59 -24.17
CA THR A 179 13.57 12.08 -24.54
C THR A 179 12.69 11.99 -23.30
N PHE A 180 11.47 12.51 -23.40
CA PHE A 180 10.41 12.31 -22.41
C PHE A 180 9.41 11.25 -22.91
N LEU A 181 9.09 10.26 -22.06
CA LEU A 181 8.08 9.23 -22.32
C LEU A 181 7.00 9.25 -21.22
N ASP A 182 5.73 9.30 -21.62
CA ASP A 182 4.55 9.26 -20.75
C ASP A 182 3.82 7.93 -20.93
N PHE A 183 3.77 7.12 -19.87
CA PHE A 183 3.18 5.80 -19.92
C PHE A 183 1.72 5.85 -19.48
N GLU A 184 0.82 5.68 -20.43
CA GLU A 184 -0.60 5.96 -20.23
C GLU A 184 -1.35 4.81 -19.57
N LEU A 185 -0.81 3.59 -19.58
CA LEU A 185 -1.50 2.37 -19.12
C LEU A 185 -0.76 1.66 -17.99
N VAL A 186 -0.30 2.40 -16.98
CA VAL A 186 0.20 1.78 -15.74
C VAL A 186 -0.96 1.43 -14.83
N GLN A 187 -0.94 0.21 -14.29
CA GLN A 187 -1.94 -0.36 -13.38
C GLN A 187 -1.31 -0.59 -12.01
N SER A 188 -1.92 -0.04 -10.96
CA SER A 188 -1.55 -0.42 -9.59
C SER A 188 -2.09 -1.83 -9.27
N ILE A 189 -1.33 -2.58 -8.48
CA ILE A 189 -1.69 -3.92 -8.01
C ILE A 189 -2.75 -3.83 -6.92
N GLY A 190 -2.62 -2.84 -6.04
CA GLY A 190 -3.42 -2.65 -4.84
C GLY A 190 -3.69 -1.18 -4.53
N GLN A 191 -4.40 -0.95 -3.42
CA GLN A 191 -4.78 0.39 -2.94
C GLN A 191 -3.81 0.95 -1.89
N GLN A 192 -2.75 0.21 -1.53
CA GLN A 192 -1.79 0.61 -0.49
C GLN A 192 -0.37 0.65 -1.03
N THR A 193 0.46 1.53 -0.49
CA THR A 193 1.88 1.68 -0.81
C THR A 193 2.63 0.35 -0.81
N PHE A 194 2.50 -0.43 0.26
CA PHE A 194 3.21 -1.70 0.39
C PHE A 194 2.86 -2.71 -0.71
N GLU A 195 1.59 -2.77 -1.11
CA GLU A 195 1.08 -3.73 -2.12
C GLU A 195 1.70 -3.47 -3.51
N ASN A 196 2.06 -2.22 -3.78
CA ASN A 196 2.62 -1.78 -5.07
C ASN A 196 4.16 -1.72 -5.04
N LEU A 197 4.75 -1.28 -3.92
CA LEU A 197 6.21 -1.16 -3.78
C LEU A 197 6.91 -2.50 -3.55
N ARG A 198 6.28 -3.48 -2.90
CA ARG A 198 6.90 -4.80 -2.73
C ARG A 198 7.22 -5.46 -4.08
N PRO A 199 6.29 -5.56 -5.04
CA PRO A 199 6.61 -6.05 -6.38
C PRO A 199 7.70 -5.26 -7.09
N PHE A 200 7.75 -3.93 -6.90
CA PHE A 200 8.79 -3.07 -7.47
C PHE A 200 10.19 -3.39 -6.91
N PHE A 201 10.33 -3.55 -5.59
CA PHE A 201 11.63 -3.79 -4.97
C PHE A 201 12.07 -5.25 -5.03
N SER A 202 11.13 -6.19 -4.85
CA SER A 202 11.44 -7.61 -4.63
C SER A 202 11.03 -8.55 -5.77
N GLY A 203 10.20 -8.10 -6.72
CA GLY A 203 9.61 -8.99 -7.72
C GLY A 203 8.54 -9.95 -7.16
N VAL A 204 8.15 -9.81 -5.88
CA VAL A 204 7.16 -10.70 -5.25
C VAL A 204 5.76 -10.13 -5.40
N LEU A 205 4.90 -10.82 -6.18
CA LEU A 205 3.50 -10.44 -6.41
C LEU A 205 2.55 -10.92 -5.31
N LYS A 206 2.69 -12.17 -4.87
CA LYS A 206 1.88 -12.77 -3.81
C LYS A 206 2.69 -12.80 -2.52
N ASP A 207 2.14 -12.23 -1.46
CA ASP A 207 2.65 -12.49 -0.12
C ASP A 207 2.12 -13.86 0.33
N ASP A 208 2.91 -14.62 1.10
CA ASP A 208 2.41 -15.82 1.79
C ASP A 208 1.31 -15.45 2.82
N ASN A 209 1.15 -14.14 3.07
CA ASN A 209 0.09 -13.51 3.86
C ASN A 209 -1.13 -13.11 3.01
N GLU A 210 -1.61 -13.96 2.09
CA GLU A 210 -3.08 -14.05 1.90
C GLU A 210 -3.70 -14.15 3.31
N VAL A 211 -4.94 -13.72 3.54
CA VAL A 211 -5.57 -13.76 4.87
C VAL A 211 -5.70 -15.24 5.34
N ILE A 212 -4.60 -15.82 5.79
CA ILE A 212 -4.46 -17.15 6.36
C ILE A 212 -4.42 -16.87 7.83
N ALA A 213 -5.60 -16.86 8.46
CA ALA A 213 -5.88 -17.26 9.84
C ALA A 213 -4.80 -17.06 10.93
N SER A 214 -3.93 -16.07 10.81
CA SER A 214 -2.79 -15.85 11.70
C SER A 214 -2.80 -14.39 12.15
N ALA A 215 -2.69 -14.21 13.46
CA ALA A 215 -2.77 -12.92 14.13
C ALA A 215 -1.53 -12.04 13.92
N SER A 216 -0.50 -12.53 13.22
CA SER A 216 0.74 -11.77 13.02
C SER A 216 0.63 -10.88 11.79
N ASN A 217 0.21 -9.63 12.01
CA ASN A 217 0.29 -8.52 11.05
C ASN A 217 1.74 -8.09 10.72
N LYS A 218 2.72 -8.99 10.75
CA LYS A 218 4.06 -8.68 10.23
C LYS A 218 4.01 -8.87 8.72
N LYS A 219 3.72 -7.78 8.00
CA LYS A 219 3.96 -7.71 6.56
C LYS A 219 5.39 -8.16 6.31
N ALA A 220 5.60 -8.96 5.28
CA ALA A 220 6.95 -9.31 4.84
C ALA A 220 7.76 -8.02 4.52
N PRO A 221 9.11 -8.03 4.50
CA PRO A 221 9.88 -6.81 4.21
C PRO A 221 9.65 -6.35 2.76
N LEU A 222 9.77 -5.05 2.44
CA LEU A 222 9.59 -4.55 1.07
C LEU A 222 10.55 -5.21 0.06
N GLY A 223 11.70 -5.69 0.54
CA GLY A 223 12.72 -6.36 -0.28
C GLY A 223 13.62 -5.39 -1.02
N VAL A 224 13.88 -4.21 -0.46
CA VAL A 224 14.81 -3.20 -1.00
C VAL A 224 16.17 -3.82 -1.32
N GLU A 225 16.64 -4.73 -0.46
CA GLU A 225 17.89 -5.48 -0.61
C GLU A 225 17.97 -6.32 -1.89
N VAL A 226 16.83 -6.69 -2.50
CA VAL A 226 16.81 -7.47 -3.75
C VAL A 226 17.28 -6.58 -4.89
N LEU A 227 16.60 -5.46 -5.11
CA LEU A 227 16.95 -4.49 -6.15
C LEU A 227 18.31 -3.85 -5.85
N TYR A 228 18.52 -3.34 -4.64
CA TYR A 228 19.77 -2.67 -4.28
C TYR A 228 20.95 -3.64 -4.30
N GLY A 229 20.74 -4.89 -3.89
CA GLY A 229 21.76 -5.92 -3.96
C GLY A 229 22.15 -6.31 -5.38
N ALA A 230 21.22 -6.31 -6.33
CA ALA A 230 21.54 -6.51 -7.74
C ALA A 230 22.42 -5.37 -8.28
N PHE A 231 22.03 -4.12 -8.02
CA PHE A 231 22.80 -2.94 -8.45
C PHE A 231 24.18 -2.87 -7.77
N LYS A 232 24.27 -3.20 -6.49
CA LYS A 232 25.55 -3.33 -5.75
C LYS A 232 26.48 -4.35 -6.40
N LYS A 233 25.96 -5.51 -6.83
CA LYS A 233 26.74 -6.51 -7.59
C LYS A 233 27.25 -5.96 -8.92
N TRP A 234 26.51 -5.03 -9.54
CA TRP A 234 26.95 -4.30 -10.74
C TRP A 234 27.84 -3.09 -10.46
N GLY A 235 28.26 -2.90 -9.21
CA GLY A 235 29.22 -1.85 -8.81
C GLY A 235 28.60 -0.49 -8.55
N TYR A 236 27.29 -0.41 -8.30
CA TYR A 236 26.61 0.84 -7.96
C TYR A 236 26.78 1.20 -6.48
N GLN A 237 26.71 2.49 -6.19
CA GLN A 237 26.36 3.03 -4.88
C GLN A 237 24.86 3.32 -4.82
N THR A 238 24.28 3.34 -3.62
CA THR A 238 22.83 3.42 -3.42
C THR A 238 22.43 4.56 -2.49
N LEU A 239 21.36 5.26 -2.85
CA LEU A 239 20.76 6.32 -2.04
C LEU A 239 19.27 6.06 -1.87
N PHE A 240 18.75 6.15 -0.65
CA PHE A 240 17.31 6.08 -0.39
C PHE A 240 16.92 7.21 0.55
N GLN A 241 15.99 8.07 0.14
CA GLN A 241 15.49 9.12 1.02
C GLN A 241 13.97 9.23 1.01
N GLU A 242 13.43 9.73 2.12
CA GLU A 242 11.99 9.86 2.32
C GLU A 242 11.66 11.18 3.04
N ASP A 243 10.54 11.80 2.65
CA ASP A 243 10.05 13.06 3.21
C ASP A 243 9.22 12.87 4.50
N LEU A 244 9.43 11.76 5.20
CA LEU A 244 8.92 11.47 6.54
C LEU A 244 10.05 11.48 7.55
N CYS A 245 9.70 11.66 8.82
CA CYS A 245 10.67 11.41 9.88
C CYS A 245 10.99 9.90 9.99
N TRP A 246 12.26 9.55 10.14
CA TRP A 246 12.72 8.16 10.16
C TRP A 246 12.15 7.32 11.32
N TYR A 247 11.63 7.97 12.37
CA TYR A 247 10.92 7.33 13.51
C TYR A 247 9.40 7.57 13.49
N ASP A 248 8.81 7.87 12.33
CA ASP A 248 7.36 8.08 12.22
C ASP A 248 6.53 6.94 12.82
N ILE A 249 5.37 7.29 13.38
CA ILE A 249 4.49 6.33 14.05
C ILE A 249 3.98 5.23 13.11
N TRP A 250 3.80 5.53 11.82
CA TRP A 250 3.38 4.58 10.79
C TRP A 250 4.55 3.87 10.10
N GLY A 251 5.78 4.20 10.51
CA GLY A 251 6.99 3.75 9.82
C GLY A 251 7.23 4.50 8.51
N THR A 252 8.33 4.15 7.87
CA THR A 252 8.76 4.63 6.55
C THR A 252 8.97 3.43 5.63
N ALA A 253 9.13 3.63 4.33
CA ALA A 253 9.52 2.53 3.44
C ALA A 253 10.87 1.91 3.86
N LEU A 254 11.77 2.74 4.41
CA LEU A 254 13.03 2.30 5.02
C LEU A 254 12.84 1.37 6.22
N THR A 255 11.71 1.44 6.92
CA THR A 255 11.35 0.55 8.03
C THR A 255 10.17 -0.36 7.70
N ASP A 256 9.97 -0.70 6.41
CA ASP A 256 8.92 -1.60 5.92
C ASP A 256 7.49 -1.18 6.31
N ASN A 257 7.26 0.13 6.51
CA ASN A 257 6.00 0.70 7.00
C ASN A 257 5.53 0.05 8.31
N GLU A 258 6.48 -0.33 9.17
CA GLU A 258 6.21 -0.94 10.47
C GLU A 258 5.71 0.12 11.46
N ARG A 259 4.45 0.01 11.88
CA ARG A 259 3.86 0.90 12.87
C ARG A 259 4.48 0.68 14.25
N ARG A 260 5.11 1.71 14.83
CA ARG A 260 5.73 1.67 16.16
C ARG A 260 5.53 3.00 16.87
N LYS A 261 5.49 3.00 18.21
CA LYS A 261 5.40 4.26 18.97
C LYS A 261 6.63 5.14 18.70
N VAL A 262 6.42 6.45 18.75
CA VAL A 262 7.48 7.47 18.68
C VAL A 262 8.36 7.32 19.93
N PRO A 263 9.70 7.36 19.81
CA PRO A 263 10.60 7.31 20.96
C PRO A 263 10.40 8.50 21.90
N GLU A 264 10.38 8.26 23.22
CA GLU A 264 10.13 9.29 24.24
C GLU A 264 11.41 9.69 24.98
N THR A 265 12.31 8.73 25.24
CA THR A 265 13.57 8.97 25.96
C THR A 265 14.79 8.86 25.05
N ASN A 266 15.92 9.47 25.44
CA ASN A 266 17.18 9.32 24.70
C ASN A 266 17.63 7.85 24.57
N SER A 267 17.29 6.99 25.54
CA SER A 267 17.54 5.55 25.45
C SER A 267 16.72 4.91 24.33
N ASP A 268 15.45 5.29 24.19
CA ASP A 268 14.57 4.80 23.13
C ASP A 268 15.06 5.25 21.75
N TYR A 269 15.47 6.52 21.62
CA TYR A 269 16.07 7.05 20.38
C TYR A 269 17.35 6.30 20.01
N LYS A 270 18.23 6.06 20.98
CA LYS A 270 19.48 5.32 20.76
C LYS A 270 19.23 3.89 20.28
N GLN A 271 18.28 3.20 20.90
CA GLN A 271 17.90 1.85 20.48
C GLN A 271 17.29 1.87 19.08
N ARG A 272 16.37 2.80 18.80
CA ARG A 272 15.72 2.91 17.49
C ARG A 272 16.70 3.28 16.39
N MET A 273 17.68 4.15 16.66
CA MET A 273 18.71 4.55 15.70
C MET A 273 19.63 3.39 15.34
N LYS A 274 20.01 2.58 16.34
CA LYS A 274 20.78 1.35 16.11
C LYS A 274 20.03 0.38 15.18
N GLU A 275 18.75 0.14 15.47
CA GLU A 275 17.89 -0.72 14.62
C GLU A 275 17.76 -0.16 13.19
N PHE A 276 17.60 1.16 13.05
CA PHE A 276 17.54 1.82 11.74
C PHE A 276 18.83 1.60 10.95
N GLN A 277 20.01 1.80 11.57
CA GLN A 277 21.31 1.57 10.92
C GLN A 277 21.53 0.11 10.51
N GLU A 278 21.13 -0.84 11.37
CA GLU A 278 21.15 -2.27 11.05
C GLU A 278 20.24 -2.58 9.85
N GLN A 279 19.06 -1.97 9.78
CA GLN A 279 18.15 -2.12 8.64
C GLN A 279 18.72 -1.51 7.36
N MET A 280 19.36 -0.33 7.41
CA MET A 280 19.97 0.30 6.23
C MET A 280 21.09 -0.57 5.66
N THR A 281 21.90 -1.16 6.55
CA THR A 281 22.95 -2.10 6.17
C THR A 281 22.37 -3.34 5.50
N LYS A 282 21.31 -3.93 6.09
CA LYS A 282 20.61 -5.09 5.51
C LYS A 282 19.98 -4.78 4.15
N LYS A 283 19.41 -3.59 3.99
CA LYS A 283 18.79 -3.08 2.76
C LYS A 283 19.81 -2.61 1.73
N MET A 284 21.10 -2.65 2.05
CA MET A 284 22.21 -2.21 1.21
C MET A 284 22.08 -0.74 0.77
N VAL A 285 21.67 0.13 1.70
CA VAL A 285 21.55 1.58 1.52
C VAL A 285 22.84 2.26 2.00
N ASP A 286 23.59 2.92 1.11
CA ASP A 286 24.81 3.66 1.49
C ASP A 286 24.49 5.04 2.05
N HIS A 287 23.50 5.70 1.46
CA HIS A 287 23.12 7.06 1.80
C HIS A 287 21.62 7.16 2.04
N PHE A 288 21.20 7.64 3.21
CA PHE A 288 19.79 7.88 3.51
C PHE A 288 19.33 9.33 3.21
N GLY A 289 20.15 10.06 2.43
CA GLY A 289 19.92 11.44 2.01
C GLY A 289 19.59 12.38 3.16
N ILE A 290 18.58 13.24 2.94
CA ILE A 290 18.11 14.19 3.95
C ILE A 290 16.89 13.69 4.73
N THR A 291 16.70 12.37 4.86
CA THR A 291 15.56 11.79 5.63
C THR A 291 15.52 12.28 7.09
N HIS A 292 16.68 12.50 7.71
CA HIS A 292 16.75 13.01 9.08
C HIS A 292 16.35 14.50 9.19
N PHE A 293 16.49 15.28 8.10
CA PHE A 293 16.06 16.67 8.04
C PHE A 293 14.53 16.78 8.18
N SER A 294 13.80 15.80 7.63
CA SER A 294 12.34 15.68 7.77
C SER A 294 11.89 15.76 9.22
N CYS A 295 12.57 15.05 10.12
CA CYS A 295 12.24 15.04 11.55
C CYS A 295 12.28 16.43 12.17
N THR A 296 13.30 17.23 11.84
CA THR A 296 13.41 18.58 12.36
C THR A 296 12.31 19.50 11.83
N VAL A 297 12.05 19.46 10.52
CA VAL A 297 11.03 20.32 9.90
C VAL A 297 9.64 19.96 10.42
N LEU A 298 9.31 18.68 10.47
CA LEU A 298 8.00 18.19 10.93
C LEU A 298 7.81 18.38 12.44
N ASN A 299 8.88 18.29 13.25
CA ASN A 299 8.76 18.57 14.68
C ASN A 299 8.41 20.03 14.98
N ARG A 300 8.77 21.00 14.11
CA ARG A 300 8.36 22.42 14.26
C ARG A 300 6.84 22.61 14.20
N ILE A 301 6.11 21.67 13.60
CA ILE A 301 4.64 21.63 13.55
C ILE A 301 4.06 20.56 14.50
N GLY A 302 4.88 19.99 15.39
CA GLY A 302 4.48 19.00 16.38
C GLY A 302 4.13 17.62 15.79
N ARG A 303 4.76 17.23 14.67
CA ARG A 303 4.44 15.98 13.95
C ARG A 303 5.70 15.22 13.50
N THR A 304 5.50 13.97 13.09
CA THR A 304 6.54 13.10 12.48
C THR A 304 6.26 12.79 10.99
N ASN A 305 5.07 13.13 10.51
CA ASN A 305 4.63 13.07 9.12
C ASN A 305 3.71 14.27 8.82
N HIS A 306 3.47 14.52 7.54
CA HIS A 306 2.57 15.57 7.06
C HIS A 306 1.25 15.01 6.50
N TYR A 307 0.79 13.80 6.85
CA TYR A 307 -0.38 13.21 6.20
C TYR A 307 -1.65 14.09 6.31
N ASP A 308 -2.10 14.39 7.52
CA ASP A 308 -3.39 15.09 7.70
C ASP A 308 -3.28 16.62 7.63
N SER A 309 -2.19 17.18 8.15
CA SER A 309 -2.00 18.64 8.26
C SER A 309 -0.50 18.98 8.44
N PRO A 310 -0.09 20.24 8.24
CA PRO A 310 -0.83 21.38 7.68
C PRO A 310 -1.01 21.29 6.15
N GLN A 311 -1.72 22.25 5.56
CA GLN A 311 -1.82 22.37 4.09
C GLN A 311 -0.49 22.79 3.43
N LYS A 312 0.38 23.47 4.18
CA LYS A 312 1.69 23.95 3.71
C LYS A 312 2.76 23.58 4.74
N VAL A 313 3.79 22.87 4.29
CA VAL A 313 4.99 22.60 5.10
C VAL A 313 6.11 23.45 4.51
N CYS A 314 6.65 24.34 5.34
CA CYS A 314 7.59 25.37 4.92
C CYS A 314 8.81 25.41 5.83
N LEU A 315 9.92 25.83 5.26
CA LEU A 315 11.13 26.20 5.99
C LEU A 315 11.76 27.37 5.24
N ASN A 316 12.08 28.46 5.95
CA ASN A 316 12.72 29.66 5.39
C ASN A 316 12.09 30.17 4.08
N GLY A 317 10.76 30.24 4.02
CA GLY A 317 10.01 30.68 2.84
C GLY A 317 10.04 29.74 1.63
N GLN A 318 10.61 28.55 1.76
CA GLN A 318 10.60 27.50 0.74
C GLN A 318 9.68 26.35 1.14
N PHE A 319 9.00 25.77 0.15
CA PHE A 319 8.23 24.55 0.38
C PHE A 319 9.15 23.39 0.73
N TYR A 320 8.70 22.55 1.64
CA TYR A 320 9.46 21.42 2.15
C TYR A 320 10.05 20.49 1.07
N SER A 321 9.29 20.23 0.00
CA SER A 321 9.73 19.40 -1.14
C SER A 321 10.92 19.99 -1.93
N TRP A 322 11.07 21.32 -1.93
CA TRP A 322 12.16 22.00 -2.64
C TRP A 322 13.54 21.55 -2.13
N TYR A 323 13.68 21.35 -0.82
CA TYR A 323 14.94 20.93 -0.20
C TYR A 323 15.44 19.58 -0.74
N PHE A 324 14.53 18.67 -1.02
CA PHE A 324 14.88 17.37 -1.57
C PHE A 324 15.24 17.44 -3.05
N PHE A 325 14.48 18.21 -3.84
CA PHE A 325 14.80 18.44 -5.25
C PHE A 325 16.16 19.13 -5.42
N ASP A 326 16.46 20.13 -4.60
CA ASP A 326 17.77 20.78 -4.62
C ASP A 326 18.88 19.84 -4.15
N TYR A 327 18.64 19.05 -3.10
CA TYR A 327 19.60 18.06 -2.62
C TYR A 327 19.96 17.05 -3.70
N ILE A 328 18.97 16.39 -4.32
CA ILE A 328 19.25 15.35 -5.32
C ILE A 328 19.93 15.95 -6.57
N ARG A 329 19.59 17.18 -6.95
CA ARG A 329 20.29 17.92 -8.01
C ARG A 329 21.76 18.14 -7.66
N LYS A 330 22.09 18.51 -6.41
CA LYS A 330 23.48 18.62 -5.93
C LYS A 330 24.22 17.28 -5.97
N VAL A 331 23.55 16.17 -5.62
CA VAL A 331 24.11 14.82 -5.72
C VAL A 331 24.49 14.49 -7.16
N TYR A 332 23.57 14.66 -8.11
CA TYR A 332 23.85 14.38 -9.52
C TYR A 332 24.87 15.35 -10.13
N THR A 333 24.92 16.60 -9.67
CA THR A 333 25.99 17.54 -10.05
C THR A 333 27.37 17.04 -9.58
N ALA A 334 27.48 16.56 -8.34
CA ALA A 334 28.72 15.97 -7.83
C ALA A 334 29.12 14.71 -8.59
N LEU A 335 28.13 13.88 -8.90
CA LEU A 335 28.30 12.63 -9.62
C LEU A 335 28.76 12.83 -11.06
N GLU A 336 28.29 13.88 -11.74
CA GLU A 336 28.73 14.28 -13.08
C GLU A 336 30.15 14.87 -13.06
N ASN A 337 30.47 15.70 -12.07
CA ASN A 337 31.80 16.30 -11.93
C ASN A 337 32.89 15.27 -11.54
N ASN A 338 32.51 14.15 -10.93
CA ASN A 338 33.43 13.07 -10.55
C ASN A 338 33.36 11.87 -11.51
N ARG A 339 34.24 11.85 -12.52
CA ARG A 339 34.34 10.73 -13.48
C ARG A 339 34.76 9.39 -12.87
N LYS A 340 35.37 9.39 -11.68
CA LYS A 340 35.76 8.18 -10.96
C LYS A 340 34.66 7.64 -10.05
N ALA A 341 33.65 8.45 -9.73
CA ALA A 341 32.56 8.00 -8.87
C ALA A 341 31.79 6.83 -9.50
N LYS A 342 31.45 5.84 -8.69
CA LYS A 342 30.59 4.70 -9.05
C LYS A 342 29.21 5.19 -9.50
N PRO A 343 28.51 4.48 -10.40
CA PRO A 343 27.15 4.82 -10.78
C PRO A 343 26.20 4.78 -9.57
N LEU A 344 25.16 5.60 -9.59
CA LEU A 344 24.22 5.75 -8.47
C LEU A 344 22.85 5.15 -8.83
N LEU A 345 22.28 4.37 -7.91
CA LEU A 345 20.84 4.09 -7.84
C LEU A 345 20.25 4.91 -6.69
N SER A 346 19.46 5.94 -7.01
CA SER A 346 18.77 6.74 -6.00
C SER A 346 17.26 6.49 -6.03
N TYR A 347 16.66 6.32 -4.85
CA TYR A 347 15.21 6.26 -4.64
C TYR A 347 14.79 7.39 -3.71
N MET A 348 13.79 8.15 -4.14
CA MET A 348 13.18 9.21 -3.35
C MET A 348 11.69 8.97 -3.20
N HIS A 349 11.22 8.92 -1.95
CA HIS A 349 9.82 8.75 -1.61
C HIS A 349 9.21 10.07 -1.14
N PHE A 350 8.23 10.58 -1.87
CA PHE A 350 7.41 11.73 -1.48
C PHE A 350 6.03 11.31 -1.01
N ASN A 351 5.70 11.61 0.24
CA ASN A 351 4.43 11.40 0.90
C ASN A 351 3.52 12.65 0.85
N THR A 352 3.93 13.68 0.10
CA THR A 352 3.18 14.93 -0.03
C THR A 352 1.77 14.73 -0.58
N GLY A 353 1.56 13.72 -1.44
CA GLY A 353 0.27 13.31 -1.97
C GLY A 353 -0.57 12.46 -1.02
N HIS A 354 0.04 11.87 0.02
CA HIS A 354 -0.66 11.06 1.02
C HIS A 354 -1.40 11.95 2.02
N GLU A 355 -2.51 12.57 1.60
CA GLU A 355 -3.21 13.60 2.36
C GLU A 355 -4.72 13.68 2.09
N MET A 356 -5.42 14.52 2.87
CA MET A 356 -6.89 14.50 2.96
C MET A 356 -7.62 15.40 1.95
N THR A 357 -6.93 16.37 1.35
CA THR A 357 -7.50 17.40 0.45
C THR A 357 -7.29 17.10 -1.04
N GLY A 358 -6.20 16.42 -1.39
CA GLY A 358 -5.74 16.26 -2.77
C GLY A 358 -5.27 17.58 -3.41
N THR A 359 -4.78 18.54 -2.63
CA THR A 359 -4.29 19.82 -3.16
C THR A 359 -2.88 20.16 -2.69
N ARG A 360 -2.28 19.44 -1.73
CA ARG A 360 -0.95 19.77 -1.23
C ARG A 360 0.13 19.68 -2.32
N MET A 361 -0.08 18.84 -3.34
CA MET A 361 0.81 18.74 -4.49
C MET A 361 1.02 20.06 -5.25
N ILE A 362 0.11 21.04 -5.13
CA ILE A 362 0.31 22.41 -5.66
C ILE A 362 1.61 23.02 -5.11
N ASN A 363 1.96 22.73 -3.86
CA ASN A 363 3.18 23.22 -3.22
C ASN A 363 4.46 22.68 -3.90
N MET A 364 4.37 21.55 -4.60
CA MET A 364 5.49 20.94 -5.31
C MET A 364 5.60 21.38 -6.76
N ASP A 365 4.53 21.94 -7.35
CA ASP A 365 4.40 22.11 -8.80
C ASP A 365 5.57 22.87 -9.45
N ALA A 366 5.89 24.07 -8.92
CA ALA A 366 6.99 24.87 -9.43
C ALA A 366 8.37 24.22 -9.22
N GLY A 367 8.58 23.59 -8.05
CA GLY A 367 9.82 22.89 -7.73
C GLY A 367 10.04 21.67 -8.61
N MET A 368 8.99 20.88 -8.84
CA MET A 368 8.97 19.73 -9.73
C MET A 368 9.23 20.15 -11.17
N ALA A 369 8.59 21.21 -11.67
CA ALA A 369 8.82 21.72 -13.03
C ALA A 369 10.30 22.04 -13.30
N LYS A 370 10.95 22.73 -12.36
CA LYS A 370 12.38 23.01 -12.45
C LYS A 370 13.20 21.73 -12.36
N PHE A 371 12.90 20.87 -11.39
CA PHE A 371 13.60 19.61 -11.17
C PHE A 371 13.57 18.70 -12.41
N LEU A 372 12.42 18.55 -13.08
CA LEU A 372 12.28 17.78 -14.31
C LEU A 372 13.23 18.28 -15.41
N THR A 373 13.32 19.60 -15.57
CA THR A 373 14.22 20.23 -16.55
C THR A 373 15.68 20.04 -16.15
N ASP A 374 16.02 20.21 -14.87
CA ASP A 374 17.38 19.98 -14.37
C ASP A 374 17.82 18.51 -14.57
N MET A 375 16.94 17.54 -14.35
CA MET A 375 17.25 16.11 -14.52
C MET A 375 17.49 15.73 -15.98
N ALA A 376 16.81 16.38 -16.92
CA ALA A 376 17.04 16.17 -18.35
C ALA A 376 18.45 16.59 -18.82
N LEU A 377 19.15 17.43 -18.04
CA LEU A 377 20.48 17.94 -18.37
C LEU A 377 21.63 17.03 -17.89
N PHE A 378 21.35 15.96 -17.14
CA PHE A 378 22.38 15.00 -16.72
C PHE A 378 22.50 13.85 -17.73
N PRO A 379 23.49 13.85 -18.63
CA PRO A 379 23.51 13.01 -19.84
C PRO A 379 23.45 11.50 -19.57
N ASP A 380 23.90 11.09 -18.39
CA ASP A 380 24.03 9.69 -18.00
C ASP A 380 23.01 9.23 -16.96
N THR A 381 21.97 10.03 -16.70
CA THR A 381 20.99 9.75 -15.62
C THR A 381 19.61 9.44 -16.18
N LEU A 382 19.15 8.20 -16.00
CA LEU A 382 17.78 7.81 -16.24
C LEU A 382 16.91 8.27 -15.06
N THR A 383 15.96 9.17 -15.29
CA THR A 383 14.98 9.55 -14.26
C THR A 383 13.64 8.87 -14.53
N VAL A 384 13.17 8.08 -13.55
CA VAL A 384 11.86 7.43 -13.55
C VAL A 384 11.01 8.03 -12.46
N ILE A 385 9.83 8.51 -12.81
CA ILE A 385 8.88 9.09 -11.86
C ILE A 385 7.62 8.25 -11.89
N PHE A 386 7.18 7.73 -10.75
CA PHE A 386 5.94 6.97 -10.68
C PHE A 386 5.17 7.21 -9.38
N SER A 387 3.92 6.77 -9.34
CA SER A 387 3.16 6.61 -8.10
C SER A 387 2.82 5.14 -7.88
N ASP A 388 2.61 4.78 -6.62
CA ASP A 388 2.10 3.48 -6.19
C ASP A 388 0.61 3.31 -6.52
N HIS A 389 -0.21 4.33 -6.22
CA HIS A 389 -1.65 4.37 -6.42
C HIS A 389 -2.17 5.82 -6.37
N GLY A 390 -3.44 6.04 -6.70
CA GLY A 390 -4.09 7.34 -6.55
C GLY A 390 -4.52 7.67 -5.11
N HIS A 391 -5.24 8.77 -4.94
CA HIS A 391 -5.73 9.21 -3.63
C HIS A 391 -6.66 8.18 -2.98
N LYS A 392 -6.40 7.84 -1.73
CA LYS A 392 -7.24 6.95 -0.92
C LYS A 392 -7.92 7.63 0.28
N MET A 393 -7.34 8.73 0.72
CA MET A 393 -7.73 9.39 1.97
C MET A 393 -8.62 10.62 1.73
N THR A 394 -8.71 11.10 0.49
CA THR A 394 -9.51 12.28 0.14
C THR A 394 -10.99 11.95 0.07
N PRO A 395 -11.90 12.91 0.36
CA PRO A 395 -13.33 12.72 0.11
C PRO A 395 -13.67 12.32 -1.33
N PHE A 396 -12.87 12.77 -2.32
CA PHE A 396 -13.01 12.39 -3.72
C PHE A 396 -12.79 10.89 -3.94
N SER A 397 -11.83 10.27 -3.23
CA SER A 397 -11.53 8.83 -3.37
C SER A 397 -12.71 7.90 -3.04
N TYR A 398 -13.71 8.39 -2.31
CA TYR A 398 -14.93 7.64 -2.00
C TYR A 398 -15.99 7.70 -3.10
N THR A 399 -15.86 8.61 -4.06
CA THR A 399 -16.73 8.69 -5.24
C THR A 399 -16.39 7.59 -6.25
N GLU A 400 -17.29 7.33 -7.21
CA GLU A 400 -17.03 6.31 -8.23
C GLU A 400 -15.87 6.71 -9.17
N GLU A 401 -15.73 7.99 -9.50
CA GLU A 401 -14.60 8.50 -10.28
C GLU A 401 -13.29 8.43 -9.48
N GLY A 402 -13.30 8.86 -8.21
CA GLY A 402 -12.11 8.75 -7.37
C GLY A 402 -11.65 7.31 -7.14
N ARG A 403 -12.57 6.34 -7.06
CA ARG A 403 -12.24 4.91 -7.02
C ARG A 403 -11.61 4.39 -8.31
N ARG A 404 -11.86 5.02 -9.46
CA ARG A 404 -11.17 4.71 -10.72
C ARG A 404 -9.77 5.34 -10.72
N GLU A 405 -9.67 6.62 -10.39
CA GLU A 405 -8.38 7.32 -10.27
C GLU A 405 -7.43 6.67 -9.23
N LEU A 406 -7.95 6.03 -8.18
CA LEU A 406 -7.16 5.28 -7.18
C LEU A 406 -6.25 4.21 -7.80
N PHE A 407 -6.61 3.61 -8.93
CA PHE A 407 -5.83 2.55 -9.57
C PHE A 407 -5.16 2.99 -10.88
N ASP A 408 -5.13 4.30 -11.11
CA ASP A 408 -4.50 4.95 -12.25
C ASP A 408 -3.25 5.72 -11.78
N PRO A 409 -2.15 5.04 -11.41
CA PRO A 409 -0.93 5.72 -10.97
C PRO A 409 -0.25 6.44 -12.13
N VAL A 410 0.50 7.48 -11.77
CA VAL A 410 1.37 8.20 -12.69
C VAL A 410 2.64 7.39 -13.01
N PHE A 411 3.16 7.47 -14.25
CA PHE A 411 4.47 6.91 -14.62
C PHE A 411 5.07 7.62 -15.83
N PHE A 412 6.29 8.14 -15.68
CA PHE A 412 7.03 8.78 -16.76
C PHE A 412 8.52 8.49 -16.69
N MET A 413 9.21 8.65 -17.82
CA MET A 413 10.67 8.57 -17.90
C MET A 413 11.25 9.79 -18.61
N ILE A 414 12.32 10.35 -18.03
CA ILE A 414 13.21 11.30 -18.69
C ILE A 414 14.50 10.55 -19.02
N ILE A 415 14.83 10.49 -20.31
CA ILE A 415 15.91 9.68 -20.88
C ILE A 415 16.84 10.59 -21.67
N PRO A 416 17.89 11.14 -21.04
CA PRO A 416 18.94 11.89 -21.73
C PRO A 416 19.64 11.05 -22.82
N ASP A 417 20.22 11.70 -23.84
CA ASP A 417 20.76 11.00 -25.00
C ASP A 417 21.90 10.02 -24.64
N GLY A 418 22.73 10.32 -23.63
CA GLY A 418 23.76 9.39 -23.16
C GLY A 418 23.16 8.10 -22.57
N VAL A 419 21.98 8.18 -21.93
CA VAL A 419 21.22 7.00 -21.48
C VAL A 419 20.61 6.25 -22.66
N LYS A 420 20.02 6.98 -23.61
CA LYS A 420 19.42 6.41 -24.83
C LYS A 420 20.43 5.60 -25.63
N GLU A 421 21.66 6.11 -25.79
CA GLU A 421 22.76 5.41 -26.44
C GLU A 421 23.13 4.10 -25.71
N LYS A 422 23.20 4.14 -24.37
CA LYS A 422 23.51 2.98 -23.53
C LYS A 422 22.40 1.93 -23.49
N LEU A 423 21.13 2.35 -23.54
CA LEU A 423 19.99 1.43 -23.62
C LEU A 423 19.89 0.77 -25.00
N GLY A 424 20.32 1.46 -26.05
CA GLY A 424 20.29 0.96 -27.42
C GLY A 424 18.90 1.03 -28.06
N ARG A 425 18.85 0.79 -29.38
CA ARG A 425 17.65 1.00 -30.20
C ARG A 425 16.49 0.09 -29.82
N GLU A 426 16.76 -1.17 -29.47
CA GLU A 426 15.72 -2.16 -29.15
C GLU A 426 14.96 -1.79 -27.88
N ARG A 427 15.67 -1.57 -26.77
CA ARG A 427 15.06 -1.15 -25.51
C ARG A 427 14.35 0.20 -25.64
N MET A 428 14.93 1.14 -26.37
CA MET A 428 14.27 2.43 -26.63
C MET A 428 12.99 2.27 -27.46
N GLY A 429 13.01 1.40 -28.48
CA GLY A 429 11.82 1.07 -29.27
C GLY A 429 10.72 0.44 -28.39
N ALA A 430 11.10 -0.52 -27.54
CA ALA A 430 10.19 -1.14 -26.58
C ALA A 430 9.58 -0.11 -25.63
N LEU A 431 10.38 0.79 -25.03
CA LEU A 431 9.87 1.83 -24.14
C LEU A 431 8.88 2.77 -24.86
N VAL A 432 9.17 3.15 -26.12
CA VAL A 432 8.26 3.98 -26.92
C VAL A 432 6.93 3.25 -27.17
N THR A 433 7.00 1.98 -27.60
CA THR A 433 5.82 1.12 -27.82
C THR A 433 5.00 0.92 -26.53
N ASN A 434 5.69 0.70 -25.41
CA ASN A 434 5.09 0.37 -24.13
C ASN A 434 4.37 1.54 -23.45
N GLN A 435 4.54 2.79 -23.93
CA GLN A 435 3.70 3.93 -23.48
C GLN A 435 2.19 3.65 -23.65
N LYS A 436 1.84 2.79 -24.61
CA LYS A 436 0.47 2.36 -24.93
C LYS A 436 0.20 0.89 -24.60
N ARG A 437 1.01 0.26 -23.75
CA ARG A 437 0.81 -1.12 -23.30
C ARG A 437 0.54 -1.14 -21.80
N ILE A 438 -0.35 -2.03 -21.36
CA ILE A 438 -0.64 -2.15 -19.94
C ILE A 438 0.46 -2.90 -19.20
N PHE A 439 0.95 -2.34 -18.08
CA PHE A 439 1.93 -2.96 -17.21
C PHE A 439 1.76 -2.54 -15.74
N MET A 440 2.48 -3.20 -14.85
CA MET A 440 2.53 -2.92 -13.41
C MET A 440 3.98 -2.72 -12.95
N LEU A 441 4.21 -2.18 -11.74
CA LEU A 441 5.57 -1.94 -11.24
C LEU A 441 6.44 -3.20 -11.13
N TYR A 442 5.84 -4.39 -11.15
CA TYR A 442 6.57 -5.66 -11.31
C TYR A 442 7.30 -5.76 -12.66
N ASP A 443 6.71 -5.26 -13.75
CA ASP A 443 7.37 -5.22 -15.06
C ASP A 443 8.55 -4.22 -15.03
N VAL A 444 8.47 -3.17 -14.22
CA VAL A 444 9.57 -2.21 -14.01
C VAL A 444 10.70 -2.84 -13.20
N HIS A 445 10.37 -3.64 -12.17
CA HIS A 445 11.34 -4.45 -11.43
C HIS A 445 12.14 -5.33 -12.39
N ASN A 446 11.47 -6.11 -13.24
CA ASN A 446 12.13 -6.99 -14.22
C ASN A 446 13.04 -6.20 -15.18
N ALA A 447 12.60 -5.02 -15.65
CA ALA A 447 13.44 -4.14 -16.46
C ALA A 447 14.72 -3.74 -15.73
N PHE A 448 14.63 -3.26 -14.49
CA PHE A 448 15.80 -2.88 -13.70
C PHE A 448 16.71 -4.07 -13.37
N MET A 449 16.14 -5.24 -13.06
CA MET A 449 16.90 -6.48 -12.83
C MET A 449 17.59 -7.01 -14.09
N SER A 450 17.16 -6.59 -15.29
CA SER A 450 17.82 -6.91 -16.56
C SER A 450 18.82 -5.84 -17.03
N LEU A 451 18.92 -4.68 -16.36
CA LEU A 451 19.64 -3.51 -16.89
C LEU A 451 21.10 -3.85 -17.26
N HIS A 452 21.80 -4.56 -16.38
CA HIS A 452 23.18 -5.02 -16.55
C HIS A 452 23.38 -6.52 -16.31
N ASP A 453 22.31 -7.30 -16.30
CA ASP A 453 22.42 -8.76 -16.18
C ASP A 453 22.97 -9.37 -17.47
N SER A 454 24.10 -10.07 -17.41
CA SER A 454 24.79 -10.55 -18.62
C SER A 454 23.99 -11.58 -19.43
N GLN A 455 23.05 -12.30 -18.79
CA GLN A 455 22.23 -13.31 -19.45
C GLN A 455 20.93 -12.70 -19.99
N ASN A 456 20.36 -11.74 -19.28
CA ASN A 456 19.01 -11.26 -19.53
C ASN A 456 18.94 -9.87 -20.18
N LYS A 457 20.07 -9.13 -20.26
CA LYS A 457 20.05 -7.75 -20.76
C LYS A 457 19.53 -7.63 -22.21
N ASP A 458 19.82 -8.62 -23.05
CA ASP A 458 19.45 -8.62 -24.47
C ASP A 458 18.22 -9.51 -24.73
N SER A 459 17.50 -9.90 -23.66
CA SER A 459 16.29 -10.71 -23.79
C SER A 459 15.13 -9.88 -24.33
N SER A 460 14.50 -10.35 -25.41
CA SER A 460 13.25 -9.80 -25.96
C SER A 460 11.99 -10.29 -25.23
N ASN A 461 12.15 -11.14 -24.21
CA ASN A 461 11.03 -11.65 -23.43
C ASN A 461 10.66 -10.66 -22.31
N HIS A 462 9.50 -10.01 -22.43
CA HIS A 462 8.99 -9.08 -21.42
C HIS A 462 8.81 -9.68 -20.02
N LEU A 463 8.67 -11.01 -19.88
CA LEU A 463 8.64 -11.66 -18.57
C LEU A 463 10.01 -11.63 -17.85
N VAL A 464 11.08 -11.40 -18.60
CA VAL A 464 12.47 -11.37 -18.12
C VAL A 464 12.98 -9.93 -18.03
N SER A 465 12.84 -9.15 -19.10
CA SER A 465 13.37 -7.77 -19.18
C SER A 465 12.29 -6.69 -19.05
N GLY A 466 11.06 -7.08 -18.71
CA GLY A 466 10.02 -6.13 -18.33
C GLY A 466 9.70 -5.10 -19.40
N ILE A 467 9.60 -3.83 -18.99
CA ILE A 467 9.34 -2.70 -19.91
C ILE A 467 10.49 -2.41 -20.90
N PHE A 468 11.66 -3.02 -20.76
CA PHE A 468 12.74 -2.94 -21.76
C PHE A 468 12.54 -3.87 -22.96
N SER A 469 11.51 -4.71 -22.95
CA SER A 469 11.01 -5.46 -24.11
C SER A 469 9.59 -5.07 -24.45
N GLU A 470 9.17 -5.30 -25.69
CA GLU A 470 7.79 -5.04 -26.10
C GLU A 470 6.81 -5.89 -25.30
N ILE A 471 5.88 -5.23 -24.62
CA ILE A 471 4.79 -5.90 -23.92
C ILE A 471 3.71 -6.26 -24.95
N PRO A 472 3.16 -7.49 -24.91
CA PRO A 472 2.20 -7.97 -25.90
C PRO A 472 1.01 -7.01 -26.09
N ALA A 473 0.63 -6.81 -27.35
CA ALA A 473 -0.45 -5.89 -27.72
C ALA A 473 -1.82 -6.28 -27.18
N ASN A 474 -2.01 -7.57 -26.94
CA ASN A 474 -3.23 -8.18 -26.41
C ASN A 474 -3.17 -8.39 -24.89
N ARG A 475 -2.14 -7.88 -24.20
CA ARG A 475 -2.11 -7.87 -22.73
C ARG A 475 -3.22 -6.95 -22.23
N THR A 476 -3.99 -7.47 -21.29
CA THR A 476 -5.13 -6.82 -20.64
C THR A 476 -4.98 -6.98 -19.12
N CYS A 477 -5.83 -6.31 -18.34
CA CYS A 477 -5.88 -6.52 -16.89
C CYS A 477 -6.12 -7.98 -16.46
N ALA A 478 -6.68 -8.85 -17.33
CA ALA A 478 -6.85 -10.28 -17.02
C ALA A 478 -5.51 -11.02 -16.87
N HIS A 479 -4.45 -10.47 -17.46
CA HIS A 479 -3.09 -11.01 -17.41
C HIS A 479 -2.25 -10.39 -16.28
N LEU A 480 -2.80 -9.44 -15.52
CA LEU A 480 -2.12 -8.78 -14.42
C LEU A 480 -2.49 -9.42 -13.10
N TYR A 481 -1.52 -9.50 -12.19
CA TYR A 481 -1.82 -9.80 -10.81
C TYR A 481 -2.38 -8.55 -10.14
N MET A 482 -3.67 -8.56 -9.84
CA MET A 482 -4.36 -7.47 -9.15
C MET A 482 -5.02 -8.00 -7.89
N LEU A 483 -4.96 -7.20 -6.82
CA LEU A 483 -5.69 -7.52 -5.62
C LEU A 483 -7.21 -7.48 -5.84
N PRO A 484 -7.98 -8.19 -5.02
CA PRO A 484 -9.42 -8.42 -5.25
C PRO A 484 -10.31 -7.17 -5.33
N LEU A 485 -9.86 -6.06 -4.73
CA LEU A 485 -10.59 -4.79 -4.70
C LEU A 485 -10.06 -3.78 -5.71
N THR A 486 -9.01 -4.13 -6.44
CA THR A 486 -8.37 -3.30 -7.46
C THR A 486 -9.26 -3.19 -8.69
N ARG A 487 -9.49 -1.96 -9.14
CA ARG A 487 -10.15 -1.70 -10.42
C ARG A 487 -9.11 -1.63 -11.54
N CYS A 488 -9.44 -2.25 -12.66
CA CYS A 488 -8.71 -2.12 -13.90
C CYS A 488 -8.89 -0.71 -14.46
N LYS A 489 -7.80 -0.14 -14.94
CA LYS A 489 -7.77 1.16 -15.61
C LYS A 489 -8.33 1.13 -17.04
N CYS A 490 -8.31 -0.02 -17.70
CA CYS A 490 -8.84 -0.18 -19.05
C CYS A 490 -10.33 0.09 -19.08
N GLU A 491 -10.78 0.87 -20.05
CA GLU A 491 -12.19 1.10 -20.31
C GLU A 491 -12.90 -0.23 -20.63
N GLY A 492 -14.15 -0.39 -20.18
CA GLY A 492 -14.97 -1.57 -20.42
C GLY A 492 -14.54 -2.86 -19.70
N PHE A 493 -13.29 -2.96 -19.24
CA PHE A 493 -12.78 -4.21 -18.65
C PHE A 493 -13.47 -4.56 -17.32
N ASP A 494 -13.71 -3.55 -16.49
CA ASP A 494 -14.39 -3.69 -15.20
C ASP A 494 -15.84 -3.19 -15.28
N GLU A 495 -16.53 -3.51 -16.39
CA GLU A 495 -17.97 -3.24 -16.52
C GLU A 495 -18.71 -3.73 -15.27
N ALA A 496 -19.17 -2.75 -14.51
CA ALA A 496 -19.83 -2.95 -13.25
C ALA A 496 -21.29 -3.21 -13.56
N ILE A 497 -21.75 -4.43 -13.30
CA ILE A 497 -23.17 -4.74 -13.36
C ILE A 497 -23.70 -4.57 -11.94
N PRO A 498 -24.42 -3.46 -11.65
CA PRO A 498 -25.04 -3.29 -10.35
C PRO A 498 -26.10 -4.37 -10.17
N VAL A 499 -26.16 -4.92 -8.98
CA VAL A 499 -27.22 -5.84 -8.58
C VAL A 499 -28.04 -5.15 -7.50
N LYS A 500 -29.35 -5.40 -7.50
CA LYS A 500 -30.27 -4.87 -6.49
C LYS A 500 -29.79 -5.25 -5.08
N ASP A 501 -29.86 -4.30 -4.15
CA ASP A 501 -29.56 -4.57 -2.74
C ASP A 501 -30.45 -5.71 -2.20
N ASN A 502 -29.85 -6.56 -1.36
CA ASN A 502 -30.51 -7.74 -0.81
C ASN A 502 -31.13 -8.68 -1.85
N ALA A 503 -30.57 -8.78 -3.06
CA ALA A 503 -31.11 -9.67 -4.10
C ALA A 503 -31.08 -11.16 -3.68
N ASP A 504 -32.22 -11.84 -3.88
CA ASP A 504 -32.45 -13.24 -3.48
C ASP A 504 -31.45 -14.24 -4.11
N ASP A 505 -30.92 -13.91 -5.30
CA ASP A 505 -29.95 -14.71 -6.04
C ASP A 505 -28.48 -14.46 -5.60
N HIS A 506 -28.24 -13.49 -4.72
CA HIS A 506 -26.91 -13.12 -4.21
C HIS A 506 -26.73 -13.33 -2.70
N ILE A 507 -27.82 -13.54 -1.95
CA ILE A 507 -27.78 -13.76 -0.51
C ILE A 507 -26.90 -14.95 -0.08
N TRP A 508 -26.80 -16.00 -0.91
CA TRP A 508 -25.91 -17.15 -0.66
C TRP A 508 -24.43 -16.78 -0.67
N LEU A 509 -24.04 -15.74 -1.42
CA LEU A 509 -22.69 -15.20 -1.42
C LEU A 509 -22.41 -14.37 -0.17
N ALA A 510 -23.40 -13.56 0.28
CA ALA A 510 -23.31 -12.83 1.53
C ALA A 510 -23.21 -13.79 2.73
N GLU A 511 -24.00 -14.87 2.71
CA GLU A 511 -23.96 -15.97 3.67
C GLU A 511 -22.59 -16.65 3.72
N PHE A 512 -22.03 -16.97 2.54
CA PHE A 512 -20.69 -17.51 2.43
C PHE A 512 -19.63 -16.58 3.04
N ALA A 513 -19.71 -15.28 2.76
CA ALA A 513 -18.75 -14.29 3.25
C ALA A 513 -18.80 -14.16 4.78
N VAL A 514 -19.99 -14.04 5.38
CA VAL A 514 -20.16 -13.98 6.84
C VAL A 514 -19.71 -15.27 7.51
N GLY A 515 -20.04 -16.43 6.92
CA GLY A 515 -19.57 -17.73 7.39
C GLY A 515 -18.04 -17.84 7.41
N TYR A 516 -17.38 -17.40 6.34
CA TYR A 516 -15.93 -17.38 6.25
C TYR A 516 -15.28 -16.47 7.31
N ILE A 517 -15.80 -15.25 7.48
CA ILE A 517 -15.27 -14.32 8.50
C ILE A 517 -15.47 -14.86 9.91
N ASN A 518 -16.62 -15.49 10.19
CA ASN A 518 -16.89 -16.14 11.48
C ASN A 518 -15.93 -17.29 11.78
N ASP A 519 -15.69 -18.19 10.80
CA ASP A 519 -14.71 -19.26 10.92
C ASP A 519 -13.30 -18.69 11.20
N ALA A 520 -12.92 -17.58 10.56
CA ALA A 520 -11.63 -16.92 10.77
C ALA A 520 -11.48 -16.31 12.18
N ILE A 521 -12.50 -15.63 12.71
CA ILE A 521 -12.48 -15.09 14.08
C ILE A 521 -12.30 -16.22 15.09
N GLN A 522 -13.11 -17.28 14.98
CA GLN A 522 -13.06 -18.43 15.87
C GLN A 522 -11.67 -19.09 15.83
N LYS A 523 -11.14 -19.33 14.63
CA LYS A 523 -9.80 -19.93 14.47
C LYS A 523 -8.69 -19.07 15.10
N GLN A 524 -8.68 -17.76 14.84
CA GLN A 524 -7.68 -16.85 15.41
C GLN A 524 -7.70 -16.83 16.94
N TYR A 525 -8.89 -16.93 17.55
CA TYR A 525 -9.00 -17.04 19.00
C TYR A 525 -8.44 -18.38 19.52
N MET A 526 -8.81 -19.49 18.88
CA MET A 526 -8.40 -20.84 19.26
C MET A 526 -6.89 -21.08 19.12
N ASP A 527 -6.29 -20.56 18.05
CA ASP A 527 -4.85 -20.72 17.75
C ASP A 527 -3.95 -19.75 18.55
N GLY A 528 -4.54 -18.78 19.26
CA GLY A 528 -3.81 -17.72 19.95
C GLY A 528 -3.05 -18.17 21.20
N ASN A 529 -1.83 -17.68 21.40
CA ASN A 529 -1.07 -17.89 22.64
C ASN A 529 -1.63 -17.04 23.80
N GLY A 530 -2.06 -17.67 24.90
CA GLY A 530 -2.47 -17.00 26.14
C GLY A 530 -2.77 -18.00 27.27
N ASP A 531 -2.99 -17.50 28.48
CA ASP A 531 -2.93 -18.28 29.74
C ASP A 531 -4.02 -19.36 29.91
N ALA A 532 -5.10 -19.32 29.12
CA ALA A 532 -6.19 -20.29 29.21
C ALA A 532 -5.85 -21.61 28.51
N LYS A 533 -5.78 -22.71 29.28
CA LYS A 533 -5.78 -24.08 28.73
C LYS A 533 -7.15 -24.33 28.07
N ASN A 534 -7.16 -24.74 26.80
CA ASN A 534 -8.35 -25.08 25.98
C ASN A 534 -9.24 -23.89 25.60
N LYS A 535 -8.79 -23.05 24.66
CA LYS A 535 -9.57 -21.95 24.08
C LYS A 535 -10.51 -22.47 23.01
N TYR A 536 -11.81 -22.19 23.15
CA TYR A 536 -12.80 -22.53 22.14
C TYR A 536 -13.80 -21.39 21.93
N GLY A 537 -14.40 -21.33 20.73
CA GLY A 537 -15.37 -20.30 20.36
C GLY A 537 -14.72 -18.98 19.97
N TYR A 538 -15.36 -17.86 20.30
CA TYR A 538 -15.03 -16.53 19.77
C TYR A 538 -14.32 -15.59 20.77
N GLY A 539 -14.07 -16.03 22.00
CA GLY A 539 -13.47 -15.19 23.04
C GLY A 539 -14.36 -14.00 23.43
N ASN A 540 -13.77 -12.81 23.49
CA ASN A 540 -14.46 -11.54 23.70
C ASN A 540 -15.17 -11.04 22.42
N CYS A 541 -14.76 -11.53 21.25
CA CYS A 541 -15.42 -11.20 20.00
C CYS A 541 -16.77 -11.92 19.93
N GLN A 542 -17.78 -11.27 19.35
CA GLN A 542 -19.05 -11.92 19.06
C GLN A 542 -19.06 -12.53 17.66
N ARG A 543 -19.85 -13.59 17.48
CA ARG A 543 -20.16 -14.14 16.17
C ARG A 543 -20.98 -13.13 15.36
N LEU A 544 -20.57 -12.87 14.13
CA LEU A 544 -21.25 -11.94 13.23
C LEU A 544 -22.60 -12.50 12.78
N VAL A 545 -23.60 -11.61 12.76
CA VAL A 545 -24.94 -11.88 12.25
C VAL A 545 -25.23 -10.90 11.13
N GLY A 546 -25.25 -11.38 9.89
CA GLY A 546 -25.64 -10.62 8.71
C GLY A 546 -27.09 -10.14 8.81
N LYS A 547 -27.28 -8.84 8.62
CA LYS A 547 -28.57 -8.16 8.65
C LYS A 547 -29.07 -7.86 7.24
N SER A 548 -28.20 -7.26 6.42
CA SER A 548 -28.47 -6.91 5.02
C SER A 548 -27.16 -6.79 4.23
N PHE A 549 -27.26 -6.64 2.91
CA PHE A 549 -26.11 -6.35 2.05
C PHE A 549 -26.52 -5.44 0.89
N GLU A 550 -25.63 -4.53 0.52
CA GLU A 550 -25.89 -3.47 -0.45
C GLU A 550 -24.68 -3.20 -1.36
N LYS A 551 -24.89 -2.34 -2.37
CA LYS A 551 -23.84 -1.90 -3.33
C LYS A 551 -23.16 -3.08 -4.00
N ILE A 552 -23.97 -4.06 -4.38
CA ILE A 552 -23.48 -5.28 -5.02
C ILE A 552 -23.06 -4.94 -6.44
N ILE A 553 -21.82 -5.28 -6.77
CA ILE A 553 -21.26 -5.06 -8.10
C ILE A 553 -20.64 -6.36 -8.58
N LYS A 554 -21.09 -6.84 -9.73
CA LYS A 554 -20.46 -7.93 -10.47
C LYS A 554 -19.51 -7.38 -11.53
N ARG A 555 -18.37 -8.02 -11.68
CA ARG A 555 -17.38 -7.77 -12.75
C ARG A 555 -16.97 -9.09 -13.37
N PHE A 556 -17.07 -9.20 -14.68
CA PHE A 556 -16.60 -10.39 -15.40
C PHE A 556 -15.09 -10.26 -15.65
N ARG A 557 -14.33 -11.28 -15.27
CA ARG A 557 -12.88 -11.35 -15.50
C ARG A 557 -12.51 -12.72 -16.03
N GLY A 558 -12.49 -12.85 -17.36
CA GLY A 558 -12.26 -14.14 -18.04
C GLY A 558 -13.35 -15.15 -17.67
N GLU A 559 -12.95 -16.30 -17.13
CA GLU A 559 -13.89 -17.37 -16.73
C GLU A 559 -14.52 -17.14 -15.34
N TYR A 560 -14.20 -16.03 -14.67
CA TYR A 560 -14.67 -15.73 -13.32
C TYR A 560 -15.58 -14.51 -13.28
N ILE A 561 -16.45 -14.50 -12.26
CA ILE A 561 -17.19 -13.32 -11.82
C ILE A 561 -16.62 -12.91 -10.46
N LEU A 562 -16.16 -11.66 -10.38
CA LEU A 562 -15.86 -11.01 -9.11
C LEU A 562 -17.09 -10.26 -8.62
N THR A 563 -17.53 -10.58 -7.40
CA THR A 563 -18.66 -9.92 -6.75
C THR A 563 -18.16 -9.18 -5.53
N THR A 564 -18.38 -7.87 -5.49
CA THR A 564 -18.13 -7.03 -4.31
C THR A 564 -19.44 -6.56 -3.72
N MET A 565 -19.56 -6.52 -2.40
CA MET A 565 -20.74 -6.00 -1.69
C MET A 565 -20.37 -5.46 -0.31
N ASP A 566 -21.15 -4.52 0.20
CA ASP A 566 -21.08 -4.06 1.59
C ASP A 566 -22.06 -4.89 2.42
N ILE A 567 -21.56 -5.66 3.39
CA ILE A 567 -22.34 -6.50 4.30
C ILE A 567 -22.54 -5.74 5.61
N HIS A 568 -23.80 -5.52 5.97
CA HIS A 568 -24.21 -4.95 7.25
C HIS A 568 -24.45 -6.07 8.24
N VAL A 569 -23.74 -6.03 9.36
CA VAL A 569 -23.93 -6.99 10.47
C VAL A 569 -24.46 -6.30 11.70
N VAL A 570 -25.20 -7.06 12.50
CA VAL A 570 -25.78 -6.60 13.76
C VAL A 570 -24.67 -6.17 14.73
N PRO A 571 -24.72 -4.95 15.29
CA PRO A 571 -23.70 -4.46 16.19
C PRO A 571 -23.74 -5.16 17.56
N PRO A 572 -22.65 -5.10 18.35
CA PRO A 572 -22.68 -5.49 19.76
C PRO A 572 -23.74 -4.73 20.56
N VAL A 573 -24.25 -5.38 21.61
CA VAL A 573 -25.19 -4.75 22.55
C VAL A 573 -24.56 -3.47 23.12
N GLY A 574 -25.31 -2.37 23.10
CA GLY A 574 -24.85 -1.04 23.49
C GLY A 574 -24.39 -0.16 22.33
N LEU A 575 -24.31 -0.70 21.10
CA LEU A 575 -24.09 0.07 19.88
C LEU A 575 -25.35 0.01 19.00
N THR A 576 -25.67 1.12 18.33
CA THR A 576 -26.89 1.29 17.54
C THR A 576 -26.67 1.21 16.04
N GLU A 577 -25.47 1.55 15.57
CA GLU A 577 -25.12 1.56 14.15
C GLU A 577 -24.66 0.19 13.67
N ASP A 578 -25.13 -0.25 12.50
CA ASP A 578 -24.67 -1.48 11.88
C ASP A 578 -23.17 -1.42 11.59
N GLU A 579 -22.52 -2.57 11.71
CA GLU A 579 -21.11 -2.69 11.38
C GLU A 579 -20.96 -3.20 9.95
N VAL A 580 -20.13 -2.53 9.15
CA VAL A 580 -20.09 -2.77 7.70
C VAL A 580 -18.76 -3.35 7.25
N TYR A 581 -18.82 -4.48 6.53
CA TYR A 581 -17.69 -5.12 5.88
C TYR A 581 -17.88 -5.09 4.37
N LYS A 582 -16.94 -4.48 3.64
CA LYS A 582 -16.87 -4.61 2.20
C LYS A 582 -16.14 -5.89 1.86
N VAL A 583 -16.80 -6.83 1.20
CA VAL A 583 -16.23 -8.13 0.83
C VAL A 583 -15.99 -8.23 -0.67
N SER A 584 -15.02 -9.04 -1.06
CA SER A 584 -14.76 -9.43 -2.45
C SER A 584 -14.74 -10.95 -2.55
N LEU A 585 -15.55 -11.48 -3.47
CA LEU A 585 -15.77 -12.89 -3.70
C LEU A 585 -15.51 -13.21 -5.16
N LYS A 586 -15.02 -14.42 -5.44
CA LYS A 586 -14.84 -14.93 -6.80
C LYS A 586 -15.63 -16.20 -6.99
N GLN A 587 -16.39 -16.27 -8.08
CA GLN A 587 -17.08 -17.47 -8.53
C GLN A 587 -16.79 -17.72 -10.01
N PHE A 588 -17.07 -18.92 -10.50
CA PHE A 588 -17.03 -19.19 -11.93
C PHE A 588 -18.20 -18.52 -12.65
N ALA A 589 -17.97 -18.06 -13.88
CA ALA A 589 -19.01 -17.48 -14.73
C ALA A 589 -19.97 -18.57 -15.25
N LYS A 590 -19.46 -19.79 -15.45
CA LYS A 590 -20.26 -20.98 -15.76
C LYS A 590 -20.69 -21.69 -14.46
N PRO A 591 -21.80 -22.46 -14.48
CA PRO A 591 -22.22 -23.24 -13.32
C PRO A 591 -21.18 -24.29 -12.90
N GLN A 592 -20.34 -23.93 -11.93
CA GLN A 592 -19.27 -24.76 -11.41
C GLN A 592 -19.18 -24.59 -9.90
N GLN A 593 -18.84 -25.68 -9.20
CA GLN A 593 -18.71 -25.69 -7.75
C GLN A 593 -17.60 -24.75 -7.27
N GLY A 594 -17.80 -24.17 -6.09
CA GLY A 594 -16.80 -23.36 -5.41
C GLY A 594 -17.04 -21.87 -5.52
N VAL A 595 -16.91 -21.21 -4.37
CA VAL A 595 -16.76 -19.75 -4.26
C VAL A 595 -15.50 -19.49 -3.44
N PHE A 596 -14.71 -18.51 -3.86
CA PHE A 596 -13.48 -18.14 -3.19
C PHE A 596 -13.68 -16.80 -2.49
N PHE A 597 -13.48 -16.79 -1.17
CA PHE A 597 -13.39 -15.54 -0.42
C PHE A 597 -12.04 -14.91 -0.73
N LEU A 598 -12.05 -13.72 -1.33
CA LEU A 598 -10.81 -13.08 -1.73
C LEU A 598 -10.30 -12.09 -0.69
N SER A 599 -11.18 -11.26 -0.13
CA SER A 599 -10.80 -10.26 0.88
C SER A 599 -12.01 -9.65 1.58
N SER A 600 -11.79 -9.09 2.77
CA SER A 600 -12.70 -8.14 3.41
C SER A 600 -11.97 -6.89 3.89
N VAL A 601 -12.61 -5.74 3.71
CA VAL A 601 -12.19 -4.47 4.31
C VAL A 601 -13.28 -3.97 5.23
N ARG A 602 -12.89 -3.61 6.44
CA ARG A 602 -13.78 -2.99 7.42
C ARG A 602 -14.08 -1.55 6.99
N VAL A 603 -15.35 -1.24 6.73
CA VAL A 603 -15.78 0.10 6.31
C VAL A 603 -16.03 1.00 7.52
N THR A 604 -16.62 0.45 8.60
CA THR A 604 -16.85 1.21 9.84
C THR A 604 -15.60 1.31 10.71
N MET A 605 -15.44 2.42 11.43
CA MET A 605 -14.28 2.63 12.32
C MET A 605 -14.20 1.56 13.42
N TYR A 606 -13.11 0.80 13.46
CA TYR A 606 -12.93 -0.34 14.37
C TYR A 606 -12.09 -0.05 15.62
N ASN A 607 -11.44 1.13 15.70
CA ASN A 607 -10.63 1.50 16.87
C ASN A 607 -11.42 1.50 18.19
N LYS A 608 -12.76 1.65 18.14
CA LYS A 608 -13.66 1.53 19.30
C LYS A 608 -13.62 0.16 19.98
N PHE A 609 -13.21 -0.89 19.26
CA PHE A 609 -13.09 -2.26 19.77
C PHE A 609 -11.71 -2.59 20.34
N ALA A 610 -10.73 -1.69 20.20
CA ALA A 610 -9.34 -1.94 20.60
C ALA A 610 -9.19 -2.27 22.10
N SER A 611 -10.15 -1.82 22.91
CA SER A 611 -10.14 -2.01 24.35
C SER A 611 -10.77 -3.32 24.83
N CYS A 612 -11.41 -4.09 23.96
CA CYS A 612 -12.06 -5.37 24.29
C CYS A 612 -11.59 -6.56 23.44
N VAL A 613 -11.01 -6.32 22.27
CA VAL A 613 -10.57 -7.39 21.35
C VAL A 613 -9.50 -8.28 22.01
N ASP A 614 -9.61 -9.58 21.80
CA ASP A 614 -8.58 -10.53 22.21
C ASP A 614 -7.28 -10.27 21.44
N LYS A 615 -6.13 -10.34 22.13
CA LYS A 615 -4.81 -10.10 21.51
C LYS A 615 -4.52 -10.98 20.29
N SER A 616 -5.14 -12.16 20.22
CA SER A 616 -4.94 -13.13 19.13
C SER A 616 -5.92 -12.95 17.96
N VAL A 617 -6.88 -12.04 18.04
CA VAL A 617 -7.87 -11.80 16.98
C VAL A 617 -7.59 -10.45 16.32
N ASP A 618 -7.61 -10.42 14.98
CA ASP A 618 -7.50 -9.17 14.22
C ASP A 618 -8.70 -8.25 14.54
N ILE A 619 -8.40 -7.06 15.06
CA ILE A 619 -9.38 -6.01 15.36
C ILE A 619 -10.24 -5.63 14.15
N LYS A 620 -9.76 -5.83 12.91
CA LYS A 620 -10.55 -5.59 11.70
C LYS A 620 -11.72 -6.56 11.54
N LEU A 621 -11.63 -7.74 12.15
CA LEU A 621 -12.66 -8.77 12.13
C LEU A 621 -13.56 -8.73 13.37
N CYS A 622 -12.98 -8.41 14.53
CA CYS A 622 -13.67 -8.50 15.82
C CYS A 622 -14.73 -7.41 16.05
N LEU A 623 -15.87 -7.84 16.60
CA LEU A 623 -16.86 -6.98 17.24
C LEU A 623 -16.96 -7.35 18.72
N CYS A 624 -16.80 -6.40 19.64
CA CYS A 624 -16.90 -6.66 21.09
C CYS A 624 -17.39 -5.44 21.87
N ALA A 625 -17.77 -5.63 23.14
CA ALA A 625 -18.18 -4.56 24.05
C ALA A 625 -17.60 -4.81 25.46
N LYS A 626 -17.21 -3.74 26.18
CA LYS A 626 -16.61 -3.79 27.52
C LYS A 626 -17.59 -4.14 28.64
N GLU A 627 -18.84 -3.71 28.50
CA GLU A 627 -19.91 -3.96 29.47
C GLU A 627 -20.96 -4.85 28.80
N GLN A 628 -21.19 -6.04 29.36
CA GLN A 628 -22.34 -6.85 28.99
C GLN A 628 -23.60 -6.16 29.54
N THR A 629 -24.10 -5.14 28.85
CA THR A 629 -25.39 -4.54 29.17
C THR A 629 -26.50 -5.56 28.89
N THR A 630 -27.37 -5.71 29.90
CA THR A 630 -28.61 -6.50 30.02
C THR A 630 -28.95 -7.59 28.99
N ASP A 631 -29.26 -8.77 29.55
CA ASP A 631 -29.63 -10.05 28.95
C ASP A 631 -30.85 -10.05 27.98
N ALA A 632 -31.54 -8.92 27.81
CA ALA A 632 -32.77 -8.80 27.01
C ALA A 632 -32.50 -8.75 25.49
N ASN A 633 -31.60 -7.87 25.02
CA ASN A 633 -31.35 -7.68 23.58
C ASN A 633 -30.66 -8.91 22.94
N LYS A 634 -29.88 -9.69 23.71
CA LYS A 634 -29.26 -10.93 23.22
C LYS A 634 -30.30 -12.02 22.90
N LYS A 635 -31.42 -12.08 23.65
CA LYS A 635 -32.46 -13.11 23.48
C LYS A 635 -33.28 -12.92 22.19
N GLU A 636 -33.32 -11.71 21.66
CA GLU A 636 -33.96 -11.39 20.37
C GLU A 636 -33.13 -11.82 19.17
N ILE A 637 -31.81 -11.79 19.29
CA ILE A 637 -30.88 -12.08 18.19
C ILE A 637 -30.45 -13.55 18.20
N PHE A 638 -30.23 -14.12 19.38
CA PHE A 638 -29.72 -15.48 19.55
C PHE A 638 -30.70 -16.38 20.32
N PHE A 639 -30.65 -17.68 20.02
CA PHE A 639 -31.17 -18.71 20.92
C PHE A 639 -30.30 -18.80 22.18
N GLN A 640 -30.80 -19.44 23.24
CA GLN A 640 -30.08 -19.58 24.52
C GLN A 640 -28.71 -20.27 24.37
N ASN A 641 -28.54 -21.09 23.33
CA ASN A 641 -27.30 -21.80 23.00
C ASN A 641 -26.35 -21.01 22.07
N GLY A 642 -26.63 -19.72 21.81
CA GLY A 642 -25.77 -18.84 21.00
C GLY A 642 -25.97 -18.93 19.49
N ILE A 643 -26.91 -19.74 19.00
CA ILE A 643 -27.25 -19.81 17.57
C ILE A 643 -28.01 -18.54 17.16
N PRO A 644 -27.67 -17.88 16.03
CA PRO A 644 -28.46 -16.77 15.52
C PRO A 644 -29.87 -17.23 15.11
N ARG A 645 -30.90 -16.53 15.57
CA ARG A 645 -32.29 -16.81 15.20
C ARG A 645 -32.54 -16.52 13.72
N LYS A 646 -31.91 -15.45 13.21
CA LYS A 646 -32.00 -15.01 11.82
C LYS A 646 -30.63 -14.73 11.23
N MET A 647 -30.54 -14.80 9.91
CA MET A 647 -29.40 -14.34 9.12
C MET A 647 -29.97 -13.81 7.81
N PHE A 648 -29.67 -12.55 7.45
CA PHE A 648 -30.21 -11.87 6.27
C PHE A 648 -31.74 -12.02 6.14
N GLY A 649 -32.45 -11.87 7.26
CA GLY A 649 -33.91 -11.99 7.33
C GLY A 649 -34.49 -13.41 7.36
N SER A 650 -33.74 -14.45 6.98
CA SER A 650 -34.20 -15.84 7.05
C SER A 650 -34.09 -16.40 8.46
N ASP A 651 -35.12 -17.13 8.91
CA ASP A 651 -35.09 -17.89 10.15
C ASP A 651 -34.14 -19.10 10.07
N THR A 652 -33.43 -19.38 11.16
CA THR A 652 -32.57 -20.55 11.31
C THR A 652 -33.39 -21.75 11.76
N THR A 653 -33.45 -22.78 10.91
CA THR A 653 -33.94 -24.11 11.28
C THR A 653 -32.83 -24.88 11.97
N VAL A 654 -33.11 -25.39 13.17
CA VAL A 654 -32.15 -26.15 13.99
C VAL A 654 -32.58 -27.60 14.06
N ARG A 655 -31.68 -28.52 13.69
CA ARG A 655 -31.87 -29.96 13.85
C ARG A 655 -30.86 -30.52 14.83
N ASP A 656 -31.34 -31.15 15.89
CA ASP A 656 -30.49 -31.86 16.85
C ASP A 656 -30.02 -33.20 16.26
N LEU A 657 -28.71 -33.41 16.24
CA LEU A 657 -28.06 -34.64 15.80
C LEU A 657 -27.51 -35.47 16.98
N ASP A 658 -27.32 -34.87 18.15
CA ASP A 658 -26.89 -35.57 19.36
C ASP A 658 -27.13 -34.73 20.62
N SER A 659 -28.12 -35.14 21.42
CA SER A 659 -28.29 -34.72 22.82
C SER A 659 -28.33 -33.20 23.05
N ASN A 660 -28.91 -32.42 22.12
CA ASN A 660 -28.90 -30.95 22.08
C ASN A 660 -27.48 -30.32 22.08
N CYS A 661 -26.46 -31.11 21.78
CA CYS A 661 -25.06 -30.68 21.70
C CYS A 661 -24.62 -30.43 20.27
N LEU A 662 -24.86 -31.39 19.37
CA LEU A 662 -24.50 -31.27 17.96
C LEU A 662 -25.71 -30.83 17.16
N LEU A 663 -25.66 -29.60 16.66
CA LEU A 663 -26.79 -28.95 16.01
C LEU A 663 -26.45 -28.67 14.55
N PHE A 664 -27.30 -29.17 13.64
CA PHE A 664 -27.23 -28.86 12.21
C PHE A 664 -28.17 -27.70 11.90
N LEU A 665 -27.63 -26.66 11.27
CA LEU A 665 -28.34 -25.40 11.05
C LEU A 665 -28.59 -25.23 9.56
N ARG A 666 -29.82 -24.86 9.21
CA ARG A 666 -30.22 -24.55 7.84
C ARG A 666 -31.01 -23.26 7.78
N ARG A 667 -30.71 -22.44 6.78
CA ARG A 667 -31.44 -21.20 6.46
C ARG A 667 -31.82 -21.22 4.99
N ASN A 668 -33.10 -21.00 4.68
CA ASN A 668 -33.60 -21.04 3.32
C ASN A 668 -33.89 -19.61 2.84
N TYR A 669 -33.27 -19.22 1.73
CA TYR A 669 -33.43 -17.90 1.14
C TYR A 669 -34.23 -18.02 -0.15
N GLY A 670 -35.53 -17.78 0.00
CA GLY A 670 -36.50 -18.00 -1.08
C GLY A 670 -36.48 -19.45 -1.58
N SER A 671 -36.74 -19.63 -2.88
CA SER A 671 -36.74 -20.95 -3.52
C SER A 671 -35.36 -21.35 -4.07
N PHE A 672 -34.44 -20.40 -4.24
CA PHE A 672 -33.23 -20.56 -5.05
C PHE A 672 -31.96 -20.81 -4.25
N SER A 673 -31.90 -20.49 -2.96
CA SER A 673 -30.67 -20.70 -2.19
C SER A 673 -30.88 -21.05 -0.72
N PHE A 674 -29.85 -21.62 -0.09
CA PHE A 674 -29.84 -21.94 1.33
C PHE A 674 -28.42 -21.97 1.90
N GLY A 675 -28.27 -21.72 3.20
CA GLY A 675 -27.03 -21.82 3.96
C GLY A 675 -27.05 -23.01 4.92
N LEU A 676 -25.90 -23.66 5.10
CA LEU A 676 -25.71 -24.80 6.00
C LEU A 676 -24.55 -24.55 6.98
N GLU A 677 -24.78 -24.88 8.24
CA GLU A 677 -23.75 -24.85 9.29
C GLU A 677 -23.91 -26.02 10.26
N VAL A 678 -22.86 -26.24 11.05
CA VAL A 678 -22.90 -27.18 12.18
C VAL A 678 -22.31 -26.52 13.41
N ALA A 679 -22.91 -26.76 14.57
CA ALA A 679 -22.48 -26.22 15.84
C ALA A 679 -22.33 -27.34 16.89
N ASN A 680 -21.23 -27.31 17.62
CA ASN A 680 -21.07 -28.06 18.87
C ASN A 680 -21.20 -27.07 20.02
N VAL A 681 -22.37 -27.01 20.65
CA VAL A 681 -22.65 -26.02 21.71
C VAL A 681 -22.24 -26.49 23.11
N CYS A 682 -21.84 -27.76 23.24
CA CYS A 682 -21.50 -28.35 24.53
C CYS A 682 -20.03 -28.16 24.91
N PRO A 683 -19.70 -28.05 26.22
CA PRO A 683 -18.35 -27.79 26.70
C PRO A 683 -17.46 -29.04 26.81
N ASN A 684 -18.03 -30.24 26.76
CA ASN A 684 -17.41 -31.47 27.27
C ASN A 684 -17.29 -32.60 26.23
N ARG A 685 -17.33 -32.28 24.94
CA ARG A 685 -17.27 -33.28 23.87
C ARG A 685 -16.78 -32.67 22.57
N THR A 686 -16.09 -33.47 21.80
CA THR A 686 -15.59 -33.15 20.45
C THR A 686 -16.24 -34.09 19.45
N TYR A 687 -16.58 -33.60 18.26
CA TYR A 687 -17.16 -34.42 17.21
C TYR A 687 -16.26 -34.48 15.99
N THR A 688 -16.27 -35.61 15.27
CA THR A 688 -15.91 -35.64 13.86
C THR A 688 -17.20 -35.65 13.05
N PHE A 689 -17.30 -34.73 12.10
CA PHE A 689 -18.48 -34.53 11.28
C PHE A 689 -18.09 -34.58 9.81
N LYS A 690 -18.81 -35.37 9.00
CA LYS A 690 -18.61 -35.43 7.55
C LYS A 690 -19.94 -35.30 6.82
N LEU A 691 -20.09 -34.22 6.05
CA LEU A 691 -21.22 -33.98 5.17
C LEU A 691 -20.94 -34.56 3.77
N THR A 692 -21.88 -35.34 3.25
CA THR A 692 -21.86 -35.89 1.88
C THR A 692 -23.25 -35.73 1.24
N GLY A 693 -23.35 -35.81 -0.09
CA GLY A 693 -24.61 -35.69 -0.82
C GLY A 693 -24.39 -35.42 -2.30
N SER A 694 -25.47 -35.37 -3.08
CA SER A 694 -25.42 -34.95 -4.49
C SER A 694 -25.32 -33.42 -4.59
N MET A 695 -24.52 -32.96 -5.55
CA MET A 695 -24.40 -31.55 -5.91
C MET A 695 -25.10 -31.23 -7.24
N ASP A 696 -25.87 -32.17 -7.80
CA ASP A 696 -26.47 -32.03 -9.12
C ASP A 696 -27.43 -30.82 -9.16
N GLN A 697 -27.35 -30.09 -10.28
CA GLN A 697 -28.16 -28.91 -10.58
C GLN A 697 -28.04 -27.76 -9.56
N ARG A 698 -27.00 -27.79 -8.72
CA ARG A 698 -26.75 -26.83 -7.63
C ARG A 698 -25.28 -26.43 -7.62
N ILE A 699 -25.00 -25.21 -7.20
CA ILE A 699 -23.64 -24.71 -6.96
C ILE A 699 -23.46 -24.55 -5.46
N PHE A 700 -22.50 -25.27 -4.92
CA PHE A 700 -22.09 -25.21 -3.53
C PHE A 700 -20.86 -24.29 -3.42
N SER A 701 -20.85 -23.42 -2.42
CA SER A 701 -19.69 -22.57 -2.14
C SER A 701 -18.46 -23.39 -1.73
N LYS A 702 -18.64 -24.54 -1.06
CA LYS A 702 -17.60 -25.54 -0.78
C LYS A 702 -18.05 -26.89 -1.34
N SER A 703 -17.19 -27.55 -2.12
CA SER A 703 -17.51 -28.87 -2.69
C SER A 703 -17.66 -29.93 -1.59
N LEU A 704 -18.57 -30.87 -1.80
CA LEU A 704 -18.72 -32.06 -0.95
C LEU A 704 -17.70 -33.14 -1.36
N PRO A 705 -17.20 -33.96 -0.42
CA PRO A 705 -17.56 -34.00 1.01
C PRO A 705 -16.85 -32.92 1.86
N VAL A 706 -17.52 -32.47 2.93
CA VAL A 706 -16.92 -31.55 3.92
C VAL A 706 -16.70 -32.30 5.23
N GLY A 707 -15.44 -32.44 5.65
CA GLY A 707 -15.05 -33.09 6.90
C GLY A 707 -14.47 -32.10 7.91
N LEU A 708 -14.92 -32.14 9.16
CA LEU A 708 -14.53 -31.23 10.23
C LEU A 708 -14.36 -31.97 11.57
N GLU A 709 -13.44 -31.49 12.40
CA GLU A 709 -13.41 -31.76 13.84
C GLU A 709 -14.02 -30.57 14.58
N LEU A 710 -15.09 -30.80 15.32
CA LEU A 710 -15.89 -29.79 15.99
C LEU A 710 -15.56 -29.81 17.49
N PHE A 711 -14.67 -28.92 17.90
CA PHE A 711 -14.29 -28.75 19.30
C PHE A 711 -15.46 -28.21 20.15
N PRO A 712 -15.41 -28.32 21.48
CA PRO A 712 -16.44 -27.77 22.35
C PRO A 712 -16.76 -26.30 22.05
N LYS A 713 -18.03 -25.88 22.14
CA LYS A 713 -18.47 -24.48 21.92
C LYS A 713 -18.02 -23.84 20.59
N THR A 714 -17.94 -24.62 19.51
CA THR A 714 -17.56 -24.13 18.18
C THR A 714 -18.71 -24.16 17.19
N PHE A 715 -18.66 -23.24 16.23
CA PHE A 715 -19.60 -23.11 15.12
C PHE A 715 -18.80 -23.13 13.82
N HIS A 716 -19.26 -23.87 12.82
CA HIS A 716 -18.55 -24.01 11.57
C HIS A 716 -19.49 -23.82 10.38
N PHE A 717 -19.08 -22.93 9.47
CA PHE A 717 -19.77 -22.76 8.20
C PHE A 717 -19.44 -23.90 7.25
N LEU A 718 -20.47 -24.67 6.86
CA LEU A 718 -20.32 -25.82 5.97
C LEU A 718 -20.27 -25.35 4.52
N THR A 719 -21.35 -24.75 4.03
CA THR A 719 -21.49 -24.28 2.65
C THR A 719 -22.76 -23.45 2.51
N SER A 720 -22.81 -22.58 1.52
CA SER A 720 -24.05 -22.03 0.97
C SER A 720 -24.28 -22.62 -0.41
N VAL A 721 -25.53 -22.65 -0.85
CA VAL A 721 -25.94 -23.35 -2.07
C VAL A 721 -26.85 -22.46 -2.89
N TYR A 722 -26.59 -22.39 -4.19
CA TYR A 722 -27.41 -21.72 -5.18
C TYR A 722 -27.94 -22.71 -6.23
N LYS A 723 -29.24 -22.63 -6.51
CA LYS A 723 -29.91 -23.41 -7.55
C LYS A 723 -29.94 -22.57 -8.83
N TYR A 724 -29.18 -22.99 -9.83
CA TYR A 724 -29.09 -22.26 -11.11
C TYR A 724 -30.20 -22.68 -12.11
N LEU A 725 -30.97 -23.72 -11.80
CA LEU A 725 -32.14 -24.16 -12.58
C LEU A 725 -33.44 -23.90 -11.80
N SER A 726 -34.48 -23.44 -12.50
CA SER A 726 -35.80 -23.16 -11.93
C SER A 726 -36.61 -24.41 -11.57
N LYS A 727 -36.32 -25.55 -12.21
CA LYS A 727 -36.81 -26.88 -11.83
C LYS A 727 -35.59 -27.76 -11.55
N VAL A 728 -35.49 -28.21 -10.31
CA VAL A 728 -34.47 -29.18 -9.89
C VAL A 728 -35.15 -30.53 -9.80
N ASN A 729 -34.75 -31.48 -10.63
CA ASN A 729 -35.37 -32.81 -10.71
C ASN A 729 -34.79 -33.79 -9.68
N ASP A 730 -33.59 -33.49 -9.16
CA ASP A 730 -32.86 -34.40 -8.27
C ASP A 730 -32.99 -33.99 -6.79
N PRO A 731 -33.37 -34.93 -5.89
CA PRO A 731 -33.42 -34.66 -4.45
C PRO A 731 -32.02 -34.35 -3.90
N LEU A 732 -31.95 -33.42 -2.93
CA LEU A 732 -30.68 -32.90 -2.39
C LEU A 732 -29.91 -33.97 -1.56
N GLU A 733 -30.60 -34.97 -1.01
CA GLU A 733 -30.09 -36.13 -0.24
C GLU A 733 -28.78 -35.92 0.56
N LEU A 734 -28.72 -34.91 1.43
CA LEU A 734 -27.55 -34.67 2.26
C LEU A 734 -27.50 -35.66 3.43
N LYS A 735 -26.31 -36.20 3.70
CA LYS A 735 -26.04 -37.15 4.77
C LYS A 735 -24.87 -36.65 5.64
N ALA A 736 -25.04 -36.71 6.95
CA ALA A 736 -24.03 -36.37 7.94
C ALA A 736 -23.56 -37.63 8.67
N SER A 737 -22.30 -38.00 8.51
CA SER A 737 -21.66 -39.04 9.33
C SER A 737 -21.03 -38.39 10.56
N VAL A 738 -21.34 -38.91 11.75
CA VAL A 738 -20.92 -38.29 13.01
C VAL A 738 -20.24 -39.31 13.94
N ARG A 739 -19.13 -38.92 14.55
CA ARG A 739 -18.55 -39.63 15.70
C ARG A 739 -18.29 -38.64 16.84
N VAL A 740 -18.40 -39.09 18.08
CA VAL A 740 -18.25 -38.26 19.28
C VAL A 740 -17.13 -38.79 20.18
N LYS A 741 -16.34 -37.88 20.74
CA LYS A 741 -15.34 -38.13 21.79
C LYS A 741 -15.73 -37.30 23.00
N LYS A 742 -16.06 -37.95 24.12
CA LYS A 742 -16.40 -37.27 25.37
C LYS A 742 -15.13 -36.86 26.11
N ASP A 743 -15.19 -35.78 26.88
CA ASP A 743 -14.07 -35.33 27.68
C ASP A 743 -13.61 -36.42 28.65
N GLY A 744 -12.29 -36.61 28.78
CA GLY A 744 -11.69 -37.73 29.53
C GLY A 744 -11.65 -39.09 28.81
N THR A 745 -12.09 -39.18 27.55
CA THR A 745 -11.97 -40.41 26.72
C THR A 745 -11.01 -40.21 25.56
N ASN A 746 -10.26 -41.26 25.21
CA ASN A 746 -9.27 -41.21 24.13
C ASN A 746 -9.79 -41.73 22.77
N THR A 747 -11.04 -42.19 22.70
CA THR A 747 -11.60 -42.84 21.51
C THR A 747 -12.89 -42.16 21.03
N PHE A 748 -13.08 -42.10 19.71
CA PHE A 748 -14.32 -41.63 19.11
C PHE A 748 -15.33 -42.79 18.97
N THR A 749 -16.54 -42.59 19.44
CA THR A 749 -17.67 -43.51 19.27
C THR A 749 -18.51 -43.08 18.06
N ASN A 750 -18.86 -44.03 17.19
CA ASN A 750 -19.68 -43.75 16.02
C ASN A 750 -21.15 -43.52 16.42
N LEU A 751 -21.73 -42.38 16.03
CA LEU A 751 -23.14 -42.05 16.25
C LEU A 751 -24.02 -42.41 15.05
N GLY A 752 -23.43 -42.73 13.90
CA GLY A 752 -24.14 -43.15 12.69
C GLY A 752 -24.21 -42.07 11.61
N ILE A 753 -25.11 -42.30 10.65
CA ILE A 753 -25.35 -41.44 9.49
C ILE A 753 -26.76 -40.87 9.59
N PHE A 754 -26.88 -39.54 9.59
CA PHE A 754 -28.14 -38.82 9.64
C PHE A 754 -28.46 -38.26 8.25
N SER A 755 -29.68 -38.42 7.75
CA SER A 755 -30.15 -37.57 6.64
C SER A 755 -30.34 -36.16 7.18
N VAL A 756 -29.81 -35.13 6.53
CA VAL A 756 -29.85 -33.72 6.97
C VAL A 756 -30.42 -32.78 5.89
N THR A 757 -31.13 -33.37 4.94
CA THR A 757 -31.72 -32.71 3.77
C THR A 757 -32.78 -31.68 4.10
#